data_AF-A0A2I0TS26-F1
#
_entry.id   AF-A0A2I0TS26-F1
#
_cell.length_a   1.000
_cell.length_b   1.000
_cell.length_c   1.000
_cell.angle_alpha   90.00
_cell.angle_beta   90.00
_cell.angle_gamma   90.00
#
_symmetry.space_group_name_H-M   'P 1'
#
loop_
_entity.id
_entity.type
_entity.pdbx_description
1 polymer ?
#
loop_
_entity_poly.entity_id
_entity_poly.type
_entity_poly.pdbx_seq_one_letter_code
_entity_poly.pdbx_strand_id
1 'polypeptide(L)'
;MNQLEKEKKEFEQKFSKEQAALREQLQVHIQTIGILVSEKSELQTALGHTQQAARQKSGEVENLAARLHSSRQRVSELERTLSSISMQQKQSEKVHTMAEEKEKYMAQIRELEANITELLNKSAVKPMDIEPSSPAGPTAAELSLQEEIQRLQQEKEELHGQFQAQVRDNEQLSHLNREQEERLLELEKAVQRYNEESVDRQQILEDMQSDKATISRALSQNRDLKEQLAELQNGFVKLTNENMEVTSALQSEQHVKKELAKRLGQLQENLGELKETLELKTQEARGLQEQRDQYYGHLQQYTVAYQQLAAEKEELHKQYLLQTQLMDRLQHEEVQGKVTVEMHLKELQQTKENLEAVAKENKELQAQISQLAADLDGRVLHRLEGDGVESEAMTEEIQKSSFVIPEKFESHEEMVAFLTSAMSQVEKEREDMRQQLAAQKQQCRSLLQQIAALRQEQQHNVTLAGGSTMDTVPVEVHEALKTAMEKLQSRFTDLMREKADLKERLEELEHRCIQLSGETDTIGEYIALYQSQRAILKQRHQEKEEYISRLAQDKEEMKMKLLELQDLVMRLVRERNEWYSKYVAAAQNPELLASENDSVLPAERRIELNATDGEGLREVNLADEAEQEAAVLHQSGFSPIDSKAAQPSQEDPTAKQIMQLLREIQNPQERLSSLLENPCIPFFYRADENDEVKIMVV
;
A
#
# COMPACT_ATOMS: atom_id res chain seq x y z
N MET A 1 -22.86 -23.04 78.30
CA MET A 1 -23.94 -22.05 78.10
C MET A 1 -23.35 -20.77 77.51
N ASN A 2 -22.89 -19.80 78.32
CA ASN A 2 -22.59 -18.43 77.87
C ASN A 2 -21.63 -18.31 76.66
N GLN A 3 -20.57 -19.13 76.57
CA GLN A 3 -19.62 -19.09 75.44
C GLN A 3 -20.32 -19.42 74.10
N LEU A 4 -21.13 -20.50 74.12
CA LEU A 4 -21.76 -21.08 72.94
C LEU A 4 -22.96 -20.24 72.45
N GLU A 5 -23.65 -19.54 73.37
CA GLU A 5 -24.62 -18.50 73.00
C GLU A 5 -23.98 -17.26 72.38
N LYS A 6 -22.75 -16.90 72.82
CA LYS A 6 -22.00 -15.79 72.23
C LYS A 6 -21.54 -16.12 70.82
N GLU A 7 -20.93 -17.29 70.62
CA GLU A 7 -20.53 -17.80 69.30
C GLU A 7 -21.72 -17.91 68.35
N LYS A 8 -22.88 -18.40 68.84
CA LYS A 8 -24.12 -18.44 68.05
C LYS A 8 -24.58 -17.04 67.61
N LYS A 9 -24.56 -16.05 68.51
CA LYS A 9 -24.90 -14.65 68.17
C LYS A 9 -23.91 -14.03 67.19
N GLU A 10 -22.62 -14.30 67.34
CA GLU A 10 -21.58 -13.84 66.40
C GLU A 10 -21.77 -14.47 65.01
N PHE A 11 -22.15 -15.75 64.93
CA PHE A 11 -22.50 -16.42 63.68
C PHE A 11 -23.78 -15.88 63.04
N GLU A 12 -24.86 -15.73 63.80
CA GLU A 12 -26.11 -15.10 63.35
C GLU A 12 -25.87 -13.66 62.84
N GLN A 13 -24.99 -12.90 63.50
CA GLN A 13 -24.63 -11.55 63.08
C GLN A 13 -23.78 -11.53 61.79
N LYS A 14 -22.84 -12.47 61.62
CA LYS A 14 -22.08 -12.63 60.36
C LYS A 14 -23.00 -13.01 59.21
N PHE A 15 -23.84 -14.03 59.39
CA PHE A 15 -24.81 -14.48 58.39
C PHE A 15 -25.81 -13.37 58.01
N SER A 16 -26.27 -12.57 58.97
CA SER A 16 -27.13 -11.40 58.71
C SER A 16 -26.42 -10.33 57.88
N LYS A 17 -25.14 -10.04 58.15
CA LYS A 17 -24.33 -9.12 57.34
C LYS A 17 -24.09 -9.62 55.92
N GLU A 18 -23.74 -10.90 55.75
CA GLU A 18 -23.57 -11.53 54.43
C GLU A 18 -24.90 -11.51 53.64
N GLN A 19 -26.03 -11.82 54.29
CA GLN A 19 -27.34 -11.75 53.67
C GLN A 19 -27.72 -10.30 53.27
N ALA A 20 -27.32 -9.29 54.06
CA ALA A 20 -27.53 -7.89 53.71
C ALA A 20 -26.69 -7.47 52.49
N ALA A 21 -25.39 -7.82 52.47
CA ALA A 21 -24.49 -7.54 51.34
C ALA A 21 -24.98 -8.21 50.04
N LEU A 22 -25.44 -9.47 50.11
CA LEU A 22 -26.02 -10.17 48.95
C LEU A 22 -27.31 -9.51 48.45
N ARG A 23 -28.15 -8.96 49.33
CA ARG A 23 -29.34 -8.18 48.93
C ARG A 23 -28.97 -6.87 48.24
N GLU A 24 -27.97 -6.16 48.76
CA GLU A 24 -27.47 -4.92 48.17
C GLU A 24 -26.87 -5.19 46.78
N GLN A 25 -26.01 -6.20 46.64
CA GLN A 25 -25.46 -6.62 45.36
C GLN A 25 -26.55 -7.02 44.35
N LEU A 26 -27.57 -7.77 44.78
CA LEU A 26 -28.72 -8.12 43.95
C LEU A 26 -29.50 -6.88 43.50
N GLN A 27 -29.69 -5.89 44.38
CA GLN A 27 -30.38 -4.65 44.05
C GLN A 27 -29.59 -3.79 43.05
N VAL A 28 -28.26 -3.71 43.20
CA VAL A 28 -27.38 -3.09 42.20
C VAL A 28 -27.48 -3.81 40.86
N HIS A 29 -27.44 -5.15 40.82
CA HIS A 29 -27.60 -5.90 39.58
C HIS A 29 -28.97 -5.69 38.92
N ILE A 30 -30.07 -5.64 39.69
CA ILE A 30 -31.41 -5.31 39.15
C ILE A 30 -31.40 -3.91 38.52
N GLN A 31 -30.78 -2.93 39.17
CA GLN A 31 -30.69 -1.57 38.65
C GLN A 31 -29.82 -1.48 37.38
N THR A 32 -28.67 -2.18 37.35
CA THR A 32 -27.82 -2.29 36.16
C THR A 32 -28.55 -2.95 35.00
N ILE A 33 -29.27 -4.06 35.24
CA ILE A 33 -30.09 -4.72 34.22
C ILE A 33 -31.19 -3.77 33.71
N GLY A 34 -31.83 -3.00 34.60
CA GLY A 34 -32.81 -1.98 34.22
C GLY A 34 -32.25 -0.96 33.24
N ILE A 35 -31.08 -0.39 33.54
CA ILE A 35 -30.38 0.59 32.68
C ILE A 35 -30.04 -0.04 31.31
N LEU A 36 -29.43 -1.22 31.31
CA LEU A 36 -29.07 -1.93 30.07
C LEU A 36 -30.29 -2.29 29.21
N VAL A 37 -31.44 -2.56 29.83
CA VAL A 37 -32.70 -2.82 29.10
C VAL A 37 -33.27 -1.52 28.51
N SER A 38 -33.22 -0.39 29.22
CA SER A 38 -33.60 0.91 28.63
C SER A 38 -32.68 1.32 27.49
N GLU A 39 -31.35 1.25 27.67
CA GLU A 39 -30.36 1.56 26.63
C GLU A 39 -30.56 0.67 25.39
N LYS A 40 -30.78 -0.64 25.59
CA LYS A 40 -31.11 -1.56 24.50
C LYS A 40 -32.39 -1.15 23.76
N SER A 41 -33.43 -0.72 24.46
CA SER A 41 -34.70 -0.27 23.87
C SER A 41 -34.54 1.02 23.07
N GLU A 42 -33.76 1.97 23.59
CA GLU A 42 -33.42 3.22 22.90
C GLU A 42 -32.59 2.98 21.64
N LEU A 43 -31.52 2.17 21.75
CA LEU A 43 -30.69 1.76 20.61
C LEU A 43 -31.50 1.00 19.55
N GLN A 44 -32.40 0.11 19.95
CA GLN A 44 -33.27 -0.62 19.03
C GLN A 44 -34.26 0.31 18.31
N THR A 45 -34.73 1.36 18.98
CA THR A 45 -35.59 2.40 18.39
C THR A 45 -34.82 3.28 17.41
N ALA A 46 -33.62 3.73 17.79
CA ALA A 46 -32.71 4.49 16.94
C ALA A 46 -32.27 3.69 15.69
N LEU A 47 -32.04 2.39 15.83
CA LEU A 47 -31.76 1.48 14.71
C LEU A 47 -32.96 1.38 13.76
N GLY A 48 -34.19 1.30 14.29
CA GLY A 48 -35.41 1.32 13.49
C GLY A 48 -35.57 2.62 12.69
N HIS A 49 -35.37 3.77 13.33
CA HIS A 49 -35.45 5.08 12.68
C HIS A 49 -34.37 5.27 11.60
N THR A 50 -33.11 4.89 11.88
CA THR A 50 -32.02 4.99 10.91
C THR A 50 -32.22 4.04 9.72
N GLN A 51 -32.68 2.81 9.96
CA GLN A 51 -33.03 1.87 8.88
C GLN A 51 -34.20 2.39 8.01
N GLN A 52 -35.20 3.03 8.60
CA GLN A 52 -36.32 3.60 7.85
C GLN A 52 -35.91 4.84 7.03
N ALA A 53 -35.07 5.72 7.60
CA ALA A 53 -34.48 6.84 6.86
C ALA A 53 -33.61 6.37 5.68
N ALA A 54 -32.81 5.32 5.88
CA ALA A 54 -32.01 4.71 4.80
C ALA A 54 -32.89 4.15 3.67
N ARG A 55 -34.01 3.47 4.00
CA ARG A 55 -34.99 3.01 3.00
C ARG A 55 -35.64 4.15 2.23
N GLN A 56 -36.01 5.25 2.91
CA GLN A 56 -36.53 6.45 2.25
C GLN A 56 -35.50 7.05 1.28
N LYS A 57 -34.22 7.15 1.70
CA LYS A 57 -33.14 7.64 0.84
C LYS A 57 -32.84 6.73 -0.35
N SER A 58 -32.93 5.40 -0.20
CA SER A 58 -32.86 4.47 -1.34
C SER A 58 -33.95 4.78 -2.38
N GLY A 59 -35.20 4.92 -1.92
CA GLY A 59 -36.33 5.27 -2.79
C GLY A 59 -36.20 6.65 -3.45
N GLU A 60 -35.67 7.66 -2.76
CA GLU A 60 -35.36 8.96 -3.36
C GLU A 60 -34.29 8.83 -4.47
N VAL A 61 -33.22 8.06 -4.24
CA VAL A 61 -32.15 7.82 -5.22
C VAL A 61 -32.66 7.06 -6.44
N GLU A 62 -33.48 6.02 -6.26
CA GLU A 62 -34.12 5.28 -7.37
C GLU A 62 -35.01 6.19 -8.23
N ASN A 63 -35.82 7.06 -7.60
CA ASN A 63 -36.65 8.03 -8.31
C ASN A 63 -35.80 9.08 -9.07
N LEU A 64 -34.70 9.56 -8.48
CA LEU A 64 -33.77 10.48 -9.15
C LEU A 64 -33.05 9.80 -10.33
N ALA A 65 -32.64 8.53 -10.17
CA ALA A 65 -32.04 7.74 -11.24
C ALA A 65 -33.02 7.52 -12.41
N ALA A 66 -34.29 7.20 -12.13
CA ALA A 66 -35.33 7.08 -13.15
C ALA A 66 -35.57 8.40 -13.91
N ARG A 67 -35.64 9.53 -13.19
CA ARG A 67 -35.74 10.87 -13.80
C ARG A 67 -34.54 11.22 -14.67
N LEU A 68 -33.32 10.91 -14.21
CA LEU A 68 -32.09 11.11 -14.97
C LEU A 68 -32.07 10.24 -16.24
N HIS A 69 -32.51 8.99 -16.15
CA HIS A 69 -32.60 8.09 -17.30
C HIS A 69 -33.58 8.62 -18.36
N SER A 70 -34.79 9.04 -17.95
CA SER A 70 -35.77 9.64 -18.85
C SER A 70 -35.25 10.95 -19.49
N SER A 71 -34.55 11.78 -18.73
CA SER A 71 -33.89 12.99 -19.27
C SER A 71 -32.83 12.65 -20.32
N ARG A 72 -31.97 11.65 -20.06
CA ARG A 72 -30.95 11.18 -21.03
C ARG A 72 -31.58 10.59 -22.30
N GLN A 73 -32.67 9.83 -22.17
CA GLN A 73 -33.42 9.34 -23.34
C GLN A 73 -33.94 10.50 -24.19
N ARG A 74 -34.57 11.51 -23.56
CA ARG A 74 -35.09 12.70 -24.25
C ARG A 74 -33.99 13.54 -24.92
N VAL A 75 -32.81 13.66 -24.30
CA VAL A 75 -31.64 14.29 -24.95
C VAL A 75 -31.21 13.49 -26.18
N SER A 76 -31.11 12.17 -26.07
CA SER A 76 -30.77 11.29 -27.21
C SER A 76 -31.81 11.33 -28.34
N GLU A 77 -33.08 11.53 -28.04
CA GLU A 77 -34.13 11.79 -29.04
C GLU A 77 -33.92 13.15 -29.74
N LEU A 78 -33.63 14.22 -28.99
CA LEU A 78 -33.36 15.54 -29.52
C LEU A 78 -32.08 15.59 -30.38
N GLU A 79 -31.03 14.85 -30.01
CA GLU A 79 -29.82 14.69 -30.82
C GLU A 79 -30.12 14.01 -32.16
N ARG A 80 -30.99 12.98 -32.17
CA ARG A 80 -31.43 12.32 -33.40
C ARG A 80 -32.28 13.25 -34.28
N THR A 81 -33.20 14.02 -33.71
CA THR A 81 -34.03 14.96 -34.51
C THR A 81 -33.19 16.12 -35.05
N LEU A 82 -32.26 16.68 -34.28
CA LEU A 82 -31.29 17.67 -34.76
C LEU A 82 -30.43 17.13 -35.90
N SER A 83 -29.94 15.89 -35.78
CA SER A 83 -29.17 15.23 -36.85
C SER A 83 -30.00 15.04 -38.12
N SER A 84 -31.27 14.67 -37.99
CA SER A 84 -32.22 14.53 -39.11
C SER A 84 -32.49 15.88 -39.79
N ILE A 85 -32.75 16.93 -39.01
CA ILE A 85 -32.99 18.30 -39.51
C ILE A 85 -31.73 18.82 -40.23
N SER A 86 -30.53 18.60 -39.68
CA SER A 86 -29.27 18.99 -40.32
C SER A 86 -29.05 18.27 -41.66
N MET A 87 -29.34 16.98 -41.74
CA MET A 87 -29.30 16.24 -43.01
C MET A 87 -30.33 16.78 -44.02
N GLN A 88 -31.55 17.06 -43.58
CA GLN A 88 -32.62 17.59 -44.43
C GLN A 88 -32.27 19.00 -44.95
N GLN A 89 -31.70 19.86 -44.10
CA GLN A 89 -31.25 21.19 -44.50
C GLN A 89 -30.14 21.11 -45.55
N LYS A 90 -29.13 20.24 -45.36
CA LYS A 90 -28.06 20.02 -46.34
C LYS A 90 -28.57 19.47 -47.68
N GLN A 91 -29.64 18.67 -47.67
CA GLN A 91 -30.32 18.24 -48.89
C GLN A 91 -31.08 19.40 -49.55
N SER A 92 -31.76 20.24 -48.77
CA SER A 92 -32.48 21.43 -49.25
C SER A 92 -31.54 22.44 -49.91
N GLU A 93 -30.39 22.73 -49.29
CA GLU A 93 -29.34 23.58 -49.85
C GLU A 93 -28.84 23.04 -51.20
N LYS A 94 -28.61 21.72 -51.31
CA LYS A 94 -28.22 21.10 -52.58
C LYS A 94 -29.31 21.15 -53.66
N VAL A 95 -30.58 21.08 -53.30
CA VAL A 95 -31.70 21.29 -54.23
C VAL A 95 -31.77 22.75 -54.68
N HIS A 96 -31.52 23.70 -53.78
CA HIS A 96 -31.52 25.13 -54.11
C HIS A 96 -30.41 25.49 -55.10
N THR A 97 -29.16 25.04 -54.87
CA THR A 97 -28.05 25.28 -55.81
C THR A 97 -28.30 24.67 -57.18
N MET A 98 -28.86 23.45 -57.26
CA MET A 98 -29.25 22.85 -58.55
C MET A 98 -30.38 23.63 -59.26
N ALA A 99 -31.26 24.30 -58.52
CA ALA A 99 -32.30 25.15 -59.09
C ALA A 99 -31.71 26.45 -59.68
N GLU A 100 -30.78 27.09 -58.97
CA GLU A 100 -30.03 28.26 -59.46
C GLU A 100 -29.22 27.94 -60.73
N GLU A 101 -28.53 26.80 -60.77
CA GLU A 101 -27.81 26.34 -61.95
C GLU A 101 -28.77 26.13 -63.13
N LYS A 102 -29.91 25.48 -62.91
CA LYS A 102 -30.95 25.30 -63.94
C LYS A 102 -31.46 26.64 -64.46
N GLU A 103 -31.64 27.64 -63.60
CA GLU A 103 -32.11 28.97 -64.01
C GLU A 103 -31.07 29.73 -64.85
N LYS A 104 -29.78 29.62 -64.50
CA LYS A 104 -28.67 30.13 -65.33
C LYS A 104 -28.66 29.50 -66.72
N TYR A 105 -28.82 28.19 -66.83
CA TYR A 105 -28.91 27.51 -68.14
C TYR A 105 -30.16 27.92 -68.93
N MET A 106 -31.32 28.12 -68.28
CA MET A 106 -32.52 28.63 -68.96
C MET A 106 -32.34 30.07 -69.46
N ALA A 107 -31.62 30.93 -68.73
CA ALA A 107 -31.32 32.28 -69.19
C ALA A 107 -30.42 32.27 -70.44
N GLN A 108 -29.36 31.46 -70.45
CA GLN A 108 -28.47 31.29 -71.61
C GLN A 108 -29.23 30.79 -72.87
N ILE A 109 -30.19 29.87 -72.71
CA ILE A 109 -31.01 29.39 -73.83
C ILE A 109 -31.84 30.54 -74.43
N ARG A 110 -32.49 31.36 -73.60
CA ARG A 110 -33.30 32.52 -74.07
C ARG A 110 -32.44 33.57 -74.79
N GLU A 111 -31.21 33.78 -74.33
CA GLU A 111 -30.26 34.69 -74.95
C GLU A 111 -29.83 34.21 -76.35
N LEU A 112 -29.54 32.90 -76.48
CA LEU A 112 -29.24 32.28 -77.78
C LEU A 112 -30.44 32.33 -78.74
N GLU A 113 -31.67 32.10 -78.24
CA GLU A 113 -32.90 32.27 -79.02
C GLU A 113 -33.08 33.71 -79.52
N ALA A 114 -32.85 34.71 -78.66
CA ALA A 114 -32.93 36.12 -79.04
C ALA A 114 -31.92 36.47 -80.16
N ASN A 115 -30.65 36.07 -80.01
CA ASN A 115 -29.61 36.29 -81.00
C ASN A 115 -29.93 35.69 -82.39
N ILE A 116 -30.60 34.54 -82.44
CA ILE A 116 -31.06 33.91 -83.70
C ILE A 116 -32.14 34.78 -84.38
N THR A 117 -33.09 35.33 -83.61
CA THR A 117 -34.15 36.19 -84.17
C THR A 117 -33.62 37.53 -84.69
N GLU A 118 -32.59 38.09 -84.07
CA GLU A 118 -31.96 39.34 -84.53
C GLU A 118 -31.21 39.16 -85.87
N LEU A 119 -30.53 38.02 -86.05
CA LEU A 119 -29.84 37.68 -87.31
C LEU A 119 -30.82 37.50 -88.49
N LEU A 120 -32.02 36.96 -88.24
CA LEU A 120 -33.06 36.84 -89.27
C LEU A 120 -33.61 38.19 -89.71
N ASN A 121 -33.78 39.15 -88.79
CA ASN A 121 -34.29 40.49 -89.13
C ASN A 121 -33.29 41.35 -89.91
N LYS A 122 -31.98 41.09 -89.81
CA LYS A 122 -30.93 41.85 -90.52
C LYS A 122 -30.80 41.52 -92.02
N SER A 123 -31.56 40.56 -92.56
CA SER A 123 -31.45 40.13 -93.97
C SER A 123 -32.47 40.74 -94.95
N ALA A 124 -33.32 41.68 -94.51
CA ALA A 124 -34.38 42.25 -95.34
C ALA A 124 -34.24 43.77 -95.55
N VAL A 125 -34.54 44.20 -96.79
CA VAL A 125 -34.67 45.59 -97.30
C VAL A 125 -33.39 46.32 -97.72
N LYS A 126 -33.28 46.61 -99.04
CA LYS A 126 -33.07 47.96 -99.60
C LYS A 126 -33.62 48.06 -101.05
N PRO A 127 -33.90 49.28 -101.60
CA PRO A 127 -34.91 49.47 -102.65
C PRO A 127 -34.45 50.32 -103.87
N MET A 128 -35.44 50.70 -104.70
CA MET A 128 -35.48 51.81 -105.69
C MET A 128 -34.70 51.66 -107.01
N ASP A 129 -35.32 52.17 -108.08
CA ASP A 129 -34.68 53.01 -109.12
C ASP A 129 -35.77 53.83 -109.88
N ILE A 130 -35.36 54.95 -110.49
CA ILE A 130 -36.21 56.08 -110.94
C ILE A 130 -35.74 56.60 -112.33
N GLU A 131 -36.67 57.10 -113.17
CA GLU A 131 -36.44 58.04 -114.32
C GLU A 131 -35.69 57.58 -115.62
N PRO A 132 -35.45 58.43 -116.68
CA PRO A 132 -36.35 59.38 -117.41
C PRO A 132 -36.12 59.50 -118.97
N SER A 133 -36.80 60.51 -119.60
CA SER A 133 -36.38 61.29 -120.81
C SER A 133 -36.61 60.68 -122.23
N SER A 134 -36.67 61.37 -123.39
CA SER A 134 -36.30 62.73 -123.89
C SER A 134 -37.01 63.03 -125.28
N PRO A 135 -36.61 63.97 -126.18
CA PRO A 135 -36.73 65.46 -126.16
C PRO A 135 -37.21 66.14 -127.51
N ALA A 136 -36.99 67.47 -127.63
CA ALA A 136 -37.10 68.37 -128.82
C ALA A 136 -38.52 68.73 -129.33
N GLY A 137 -38.94 69.99 -129.59
CA GLY A 137 -38.25 71.29 -129.84
C GLY A 137 -38.51 71.77 -131.30
N PRO A 138 -38.43 73.07 -131.68
CA PRO A 138 -38.41 74.31 -130.89
C PRO A 138 -39.23 75.50 -131.52
N THR A 139 -40.12 76.14 -130.76
CA THR A 139 -40.46 77.58 -130.99
C THR A 139 -40.90 78.34 -129.73
N ALA A 140 -40.88 77.68 -128.58
CA ALA A 140 -41.45 78.16 -127.35
C ALA A 140 -40.40 78.78 -126.41
N ALA A 141 -39.33 79.43 -126.89
CA ALA A 141 -38.20 79.79 -126.03
C ALA A 141 -38.57 80.70 -124.83
N GLU A 142 -39.57 81.57 -124.96
CA GLU A 142 -40.03 82.46 -123.89
C GLU A 142 -41.03 81.77 -122.94
N LEU A 143 -41.94 80.94 -123.48
CA LEU A 143 -42.79 80.05 -122.67
C LEU A 143 -41.97 78.98 -121.96
N SER A 144 -40.92 78.46 -122.59
CA SER A 144 -40.00 77.46 -122.06
C SER A 144 -39.12 78.06 -120.98
N LEU A 145 -38.70 79.33 -121.08
CA LEU A 145 -38.04 80.01 -119.95
C LEU A 145 -39.03 80.27 -118.80
N GLN A 146 -40.29 80.55 -119.10
CA GLN A 146 -41.33 80.73 -118.09
C GLN A 146 -41.76 79.38 -117.45
N GLU A 147 -41.76 78.29 -118.20
CA GLU A 147 -41.92 76.90 -117.75
C GLU A 147 -40.67 76.39 -117.03
N GLU A 148 -39.45 76.79 -117.42
CA GLU A 148 -38.21 76.50 -116.71
C GLU A 148 -38.18 77.25 -115.37
N ILE A 149 -38.59 78.52 -115.35
CA ILE A 149 -38.75 79.30 -114.12
C ILE A 149 -39.86 78.70 -113.25
N GLN A 150 -40.97 78.23 -113.81
CA GLN A 150 -42.00 77.51 -113.05
C GLN A 150 -41.52 76.14 -112.55
N ARG A 151 -40.75 75.39 -113.34
CA ARG A 151 -40.12 74.13 -112.92
C ARG A 151 -39.12 74.37 -111.80
N LEU A 152 -38.22 75.34 -111.94
CA LEU A 152 -37.25 75.71 -110.90
C LEU A 152 -37.94 76.34 -109.67
N GLN A 153 -39.11 76.95 -109.82
CA GLN A 153 -39.94 77.37 -108.68
C GLN A 153 -40.58 76.17 -107.97
N GLN A 154 -41.14 75.22 -108.73
CA GLN A 154 -41.69 73.96 -108.19
C GLN A 154 -40.60 73.10 -107.51
N GLU A 155 -39.46 72.91 -108.16
CA GLU A 155 -38.30 72.18 -107.63
C GLU A 155 -37.72 72.88 -106.39
N LYS A 156 -37.68 74.22 -106.37
CA LYS A 156 -37.34 74.99 -105.17
C LYS A 156 -38.37 74.81 -104.07
N GLU A 157 -39.67 74.78 -104.38
CA GLU A 157 -40.74 74.55 -103.42
C GLU A 157 -40.71 73.10 -102.88
N GLU A 158 -40.40 72.11 -103.71
CA GLU A 158 -40.17 70.72 -103.31
C GLU A 158 -38.90 70.57 -102.46
N LEU A 159 -37.76 71.14 -102.85
CA LEU A 159 -36.55 71.16 -102.02
C LEU A 159 -36.79 71.90 -100.70
N HIS A 160 -37.58 72.98 -100.70
CA HIS A 160 -37.93 73.69 -99.47
C HIS A 160 -38.86 72.85 -98.59
N GLY A 161 -39.78 72.08 -99.18
CA GLY A 161 -40.62 71.11 -98.49
C GLY A 161 -39.83 69.95 -97.89
N GLN A 162 -38.89 69.39 -98.65
CA GLN A 162 -37.96 68.33 -98.20
C GLN A 162 -37.03 68.85 -97.10
N PHE A 163 -36.47 70.06 -97.24
CA PHE A 163 -35.67 70.70 -96.20
C PHE A 163 -36.50 70.96 -94.94
N GLN A 164 -37.74 71.45 -95.05
CA GLN A 164 -38.63 71.59 -93.89
C GLN A 164 -38.96 70.25 -93.24
N ALA A 165 -39.16 69.18 -94.02
CA ALA A 165 -39.37 67.83 -93.48
C ALA A 165 -38.11 67.36 -92.71
N GLN A 166 -36.92 67.49 -93.32
CA GLN A 166 -35.66 67.10 -92.71
C GLN A 166 -35.32 67.95 -91.47
N VAL A 167 -35.73 69.22 -91.40
CA VAL A 167 -35.64 70.04 -90.18
C VAL A 167 -36.55 69.49 -89.09
N ARG A 168 -37.82 69.18 -89.39
CA ARG A 168 -38.76 68.56 -88.42
C ARG A 168 -38.26 67.20 -87.94
N ASP A 169 -37.68 66.40 -88.82
CA ASP A 169 -37.13 65.08 -88.47
C ASP A 169 -35.90 65.23 -87.57
N ASN A 170 -35.02 66.21 -87.82
CA ASN A 170 -33.90 66.53 -86.93
C ASN A 170 -34.35 67.11 -85.59
N GLU A 171 -35.41 67.92 -85.56
CA GLU A 171 -36.03 68.42 -84.33
C GLU A 171 -36.58 67.24 -83.51
N GLN A 172 -37.32 66.32 -84.13
CA GLN A 172 -37.82 65.10 -83.48
C GLN A 172 -36.71 64.18 -82.96
N LEU A 173 -35.65 63.95 -83.76
CA LEU A 173 -34.48 63.19 -83.33
C LEU A 173 -33.72 63.87 -82.18
N SER A 174 -33.66 65.20 -82.17
CA SER A 174 -33.05 65.97 -81.08
C SER A 174 -33.88 65.90 -79.80
N HIS A 175 -35.21 65.91 -79.90
CA HIS A 175 -36.11 65.65 -78.78
C HIS A 175 -35.93 64.22 -78.23
N LEU A 176 -35.91 63.21 -79.11
CA LEU A 176 -35.73 61.81 -78.70
C LEU A 176 -34.36 61.55 -78.05
N ASN A 177 -33.27 62.14 -78.60
CA ASN A 177 -31.95 62.07 -77.97
C ASN A 177 -31.96 62.70 -76.58
N ARG A 178 -32.63 63.85 -76.40
CA ARG A 178 -32.74 64.52 -75.10
C ARG A 178 -33.51 63.67 -74.08
N GLU A 179 -34.61 63.04 -74.49
CA GLU A 179 -35.35 62.08 -73.65
C GLU A 179 -34.49 60.85 -73.29
N GLN A 180 -33.63 60.37 -74.19
CA GLN A 180 -32.69 59.28 -73.91
C GLN A 180 -31.56 59.71 -72.97
N GLU A 181 -31.00 60.91 -73.13
CA GLU A 181 -30.00 61.49 -72.21
C GLU A 181 -30.57 61.67 -70.80
N GLU A 182 -31.79 62.22 -70.68
CA GLU A 182 -32.47 62.38 -69.40
C GLU A 182 -32.73 61.01 -68.73
N ARG A 183 -33.16 60.01 -69.50
CA ARG A 183 -33.39 58.65 -69.00
C ARG A 183 -32.11 57.89 -68.64
N LEU A 184 -31.00 58.14 -69.33
CA LEU A 184 -29.68 57.64 -68.97
C LEU A 184 -29.21 58.27 -67.65
N LEU A 185 -29.34 59.59 -67.49
CA LEU A 185 -29.02 60.30 -66.24
C LEU A 185 -29.87 59.82 -65.05
N GLU A 186 -31.13 59.44 -65.25
CA GLU A 186 -31.96 58.81 -64.22
C GLU A 186 -31.49 57.40 -63.85
N LEU A 187 -31.09 56.59 -64.84
CA LEU A 187 -30.52 55.26 -64.62
C LEU A 187 -29.17 55.34 -63.89
N GLU A 188 -28.28 56.25 -64.28
CA GLU A 188 -27.00 56.49 -63.59
C GLU A 188 -27.21 56.87 -62.12
N LYS A 189 -28.16 57.78 -61.83
CA LYS A 189 -28.53 58.14 -60.45
C LYS A 189 -29.21 57.00 -59.69
N ALA A 190 -29.86 56.06 -60.37
CA ALA A 190 -30.40 54.86 -59.73
C ALA A 190 -29.29 53.86 -59.38
N VAL A 191 -28.31 53.67 -60.28
CA VAL A 191 -27.13 52.81 -60.05
C VAL A 191 -26.23 53.38 -58.95
N GLN A 192 -26.00 54.70 -58.93
CA GLN A 192 -25.22 55.36 -57.86
C GLN A 192 -25.84 55.11 -56.48
N ARG A 193 -27.15 55.32 -56.32
CA ARG A 193 -27.87 55.02 -55.07
C ARG A 193 -27.81 53.54 -54.70
N TYR A 194 -27.92 52.63 -55.68
CA TYR A 194 -27.78 51.19 -55.43
C TYR A 194 -26.36 50.81 -54.95
N ASN A 195 -25.32 51.47 -55.47
CA ASN A 195 -23.95 51.28 -55.00
C ASN A 195 -23.76 51.83 -53.58
N GLU A 196 -24.26 53.03 -53.29
CA GLU A 196 -24.26 53.62 -51.94
C GLU A 196 -24.96 52.70 -50.94
N GLU A 197 -26.20 52.27 -51.23
CA GLU A 197 -26.96 51.32 -50.41
C GLU A 197 -26.25 49.96 -50.27
N SER A 198 -25.49 49.51 -51.28
CA SER A 198 -24.71 48.27 -51.21
C SER A 198 -23.50 48.40 -50.30
N VAL A 199 -22.80 49.55 -50.33
CA VAL A 199 -21.66 49.84 -49.44
C VAL A 199 -22.14 49.96 -48.00
N ASP A 200 -23.21 50.72 -47.73
CA ASP A 200 -23.82 50.83 -46.40
C ASP A 200 -24.24 49.44 -45.86
N ARG A 201 -24.84 48.61 -46.71
CA ARG A 201 -25.23 47.24 -46.34
C ARG A 201 -24.02 46.37 -46.00
N GLN A 202 -22.90 46.54 -46.71
CA GLN A 202 -21.68 45.78 -46.46
C GLN A 202 -20.98 46.24 -45.17
N GLN A 203 -20.91 47.55 -44.92
CA GLN A 203 -20.45 48.14 -43.66
C GLN A 203 -21.21 47.57 -42.45
N ILE A 204 -22.56 47.55 -42.50
CA ILE A 204 -23.41 46.99 -41.45
C ILE A 204 -23.15 45.49 -41.22
N LEU A 205 -22.87 44.73 -42.29
CA LEU A 205 -22.55 43.30 -42.18
C LEU A 205 -21.17 43.07 -41.55
N GLU A 206 -20.18 43.92 -41.83
CA GLU A 206 -18.85 43.88 -41.23
C GLU A 206 -18.89 44.24 -39.73
N ASP A 207 -19.60 45.33 -39.38
CA ASP A 207 -19.83 45.72 -37.99
C ASP A 207 -20.54 44.60 -37.21
N MET A 208 -21.61 44.01 -37.77
CA MET A 208 -22.31 42.89 -37.15
C MET A 208 -21.44 41.64 -37.01
N GLN A 209 -20.50 41.38 -37.93
CA GLN A 209 -19.52 40.29 -37.80
C GLN A 209 -18.49 40.57 -36.69
N SER A 210 -18.02 41.81 -36.59
CA SER A 210 -17.11 42.28 -35.53
C SER A 210 -17.75 42.17 -34.15
N ASP A 211 -18.98 42.65 -34.01
CA ASP A 211 -19.79 42.53 -32.79
C ASP A 211 -20.05 41.07 -32.44
N LYS A 212 -20.42 40.23 -33.42
CA LYS A 212 -20.59 38.79 -33.20
C LYS A 212 -19.31 38.15 -32.69
N ALA A 213 -18.14 38.50 -33.22
CA ALA A 213 -16.85 37.98 -32.75
C ALA A 213 -16.54 38.45 -31.32
N THR A 214 -16.79 39.73 -31.01
CA THR A 214 -16.56 40.32 -29.69
C THR A 214 -17.49 39.74 -28.63
N ILE A 215 -18.79 39.63 -28.93
CA ILE A 215 -19.79 38.97 -28.08
C ILE A 215 -19.44 37.48 -27.90
N SER A 216 -19.00 36.78 -28.94
CA SER A 216 -18.61 35.36 -28.83
C SER A 216 -17.41 35.17 -27.88
N ARG A 217 -16.40 36.05 -27.94
CA ARG A 217 -15.26 36.05 -26.99
C ARG A 217 -15.73 36.33 -25.57
N ALA A 218 -16.57 37.35 -25.36
CA ALA A 218 -17.11 37.70 -24.05
C ALA A 218 -18.01 36.59 -23.46
N LEU A 219 -18.79 35.90 -24.29
CA LEU A 219 -19.60 34.75 -23.89
C LEU A 219 -18.74 33.53 -23.53
N SER A 220 -17.63 33.29 -24.25
CA SER A 220 -16.66 32.25 -23.88
C SER A 220 -16.05 32.56 -22.51
N GLN A 221 -15.51 33.77 -22.31
CA GLN A 221 -14.94 34.17 -21.02
C GLN A 221 -15.95 34.07 -19.86
N ASN A 222 -17.21 34.45 -20.09
CA ASN A 222 -18.28 34.28 -19.10
C ASN A 222 -18.64 32.81 -18.83
N ARG A 223 -18.43 31.90 -19.79
CA ARG A 223 -18.58 30.46 -19.60
C ARG A 223 -17.41 29.93 -18.77
N ASP A 224 -16.19 30.27 -19.14
CA ASP A 224 -14.96 29.84 -18.47
C ASP A 224 -14.94 30.30 -17.00
N LEU A 225 -15.34 31.55 -16.73
CA LEU A 225 -15.49 32.08 -15.37
C LEU A 225 -16.57 31.36 -14.55
N LYS A 226 -17.68 30.93 -15.17
CA LYS A 226 -18.72 30.13 -14.50
C LYS A 226 -18.23 28.72 -14.21
N GLU A 227 -17.42 28.15 -15.09
CA GLU A 227 -16.82 26.84 -14.92
C GLU A 227 -15.80 26.86 -13.76
N GLN A 228 -14.89 27.86 -13.74
CA GLN A 228 -13.98 28.11 -12.60
C GLN A 228 -14.74 28.36 -11.28
N LEU A 229 -15.84 29.11 -11.30
CA LEU A 229 -16.65 29.33 -10.09
C LEU A 229 -17.31 28.03 -9.60
N ALA A 230 -17.79 27.18 -10.51
CA ALA A 230 -18.36 25.88 -10.19
C ALA A 230 -17.29 24.89 -9.67
N GLU A 231 -16.09 24.88 -10.26
CA GLU A 231 -14.94 24.13 -9.75
C GLU A 231 -14.57 24.56 -8.34
N LEU A 232 -14.47 25.87 -8.08
CA LEU A 232 -14.17 26.41 -6.76
C LEU A 232 -15.26 26.08 -5.73
N GLN A 233 -16.54 26.20 -6.10
CA GLN A 233 -17.66 25.78 -5.24
C GLN A 233 -17.62 24.28 -4.92
N ASN A 234 -17.36 23.44 -5.93
CA ASN A 234 -17.20 22.00 -5.73
C ASN A 234 -15.98 21.68 -4.83
N GLY A 235 -14.87 22.41 -5.00
CA GLY A 235 -13.69 22.31 -4.14
C GLY A 235 -14.00 22.68 -2.69
N PHE A 236 -14.72 23.79 -2.45
CA PHE A 236 -15.17 24.18 -1.11
C PHE A 236 -16.09 23.14 -0.47
N VAL A 237 -17.06 22.58 -1.22
CA VAL A 237 -17.95 21.53 -0.70
C VAL A 237 -17.17 20.26 -0.34
N LYS A 238 -16.24 19.82 -1.21
CA LYS A 238 -15.35 18.68 -0.92
C LYS A 238 -14.51 18.92 0.33
N LEU A 239 -13.77 20.02 0.39
CA LEU A 239 -12.95 20.37 1.56
C LEU A 239 -13.79 20.53 2.84
N THR A 240 -15.03 21.00 2.75
CA THR A 240 -15.93 21.11 3.93
C THR A 240 -16.38 19.73 4.40
N ASN A 241 -16.71 18.82 3.48
CA ASN A 241 -17.07 17.45 3.81
C ASN A 241 -15.87 16.67 4.38
N GLU A 242 -14.70 16.77 3.74
CA GLU A 242 -13.44 16.16 4.20
C GLU A 242 -13.05 16.68 5.60
N ASN A 243 -13.15 17.99 5.84
CA ASN A 243 -12.93 18.56 7.18
C ASN A 243 -13.96 18.05 8.22
N MET A 244 -15.22 17.88 7.82
CA MET A 244 -16.26 17.32 8.70
C MET A 244 -15.98 15.85 9.05
N GLU A 245 -15.59 15.04 8.06
CA GLU A 245 -15.22 13.64 8.24
C GLU A 245 -13.99 13.49 9.13
N VAL A 246 -12.92 14.24 8.87
CA VAL A 246 -11.70 14.27 9.70
C VAL A 246 -12.02 14.75 11.13
N THR A 247 -12.86 15.77 11.30
CA THR A 247 -13.27 16.25 12.62
C THR A 247 -14.11 15.22 13.37
N SER A 248 -15.01 14.51 12.67
CA SER A 248 -15.82 13.44 13.24
C SER A 248 -14.97 12.25 13.67
N ALA A 249 -14.06 11.80 12.81
CA ALA A 249 -13.10 10.73 13.11
C ALA A 249 -12.18 11.10 14.29
N LEU A 250 -11.69 12.34 14.34
CA LEU A 250 -10.90 12.84 15.46
C LEU A 250 -11.70 12.83 16.78
N GLN A 251 -13.00 13.17 16.75
CA GLN A 251 -13.86 13.11 17.93
C GLN A 251 -14.13 11.67 18.38
N SER A 252 -14.34 10.72 17.47
CA SER A 252 -14.49 9.31 17.82
C SER A 252 -13.19 8.72 18.40
N GLU A 253 -12.03 9.02 17.81
CA GLU A 253 -10.73 8.60 18.35
C GLU A 253 -10.45 9.21 19.73
N GLN A 254 -10.83 10.48 19.95
CA GLN A 254 -10.76 11.09 21.29
C GLN A 254 -11.72 10.42 22.29
N HIS A 255 -12.86 9.89 21.86
CA HIS A 255 -13.75 9.12 22.72
C HIS A 255 -13.14 7.76 23.08
N VAL A 256 -12.66 7.01 22.08
CA VAL A 256 -11.96 5.72 22.28
C VAL A 256 -10.76 5.90 23.19
N LYS A 257 -9.94 6.94 23.00
CA LYS A 257 -8.81 7.28 23.89
C LYS A 257 -9.25 7.52 25.34
N LYS A 258 -10.39 8.18 25.58
CA LYS A 258 -10.95 8.39 26.93
C LYS A 258 -11.44 7.07 27.54
N GLU A 259 -12.04 6.17 26.77
CA GLU A 259 -12.45 4.86 27.24
C GLU A 259 -11.25 3.96 27.56
N LEU A 260 -10.23 3.94 26.69
CA LEU A 260 -8.99 3.21 26.95
C LEU A 260 -8.27 3.73 28.20
N ALA A 261 -8.24 5.05 28.42
CA ALA A 261 -7.70 5.64 29.65
C ALA A 261 -8.48 5.20 30.90
N LYS A 262 -9.82 5.14 30.84
CA LYS A 262 -10.66 4.60 31.94
C LYS A 262 -10.38 3.12 32.20
N ARG A 263 -10.31 2.29 31.16
CA ARG A 263 -10.00 0.85 31.28
C ARG A 263 -8.60 0.61 31.84
N LEU A 264 -7.60 1.39 31.42
CA LEU A 264 -6.25 1.35 31.98
C LEU A 264 -6.26 1.70 33.47
N GLY A 265 -6.99 2.76 33.87
CA GLY A 265 -7.16 3.13 35.28
C GLY A 265 -7.76 1.99 36.12
N GLN A 266 -8.85 1.38 35.63
CA GLN A 266 -9.50 0.24 36.29
C GLN A 266 -8.57 -0.99 36.41
N LEU A 267 -7.81 -1.29 35.36
CA LEU A 267 -6.81 -2.37 35.42
C LEU A 267 -5.68 -2.06 36.42
N GLN A 268 -5.30 -0.79 36.55
CA GLN A 268 -4.27 -0.34 37.47
C GLN A 268 -4.74 -0.39 38.93
N GLU A 269 -6.01 -0.08 39.18
CA GLU A 269 -6.71 -0.22 40.47
C GLU A 269 -6.84 -1.70 40.87
N ASN A 270 -7.38 -2.55 39.99
CA ASN A 270 -7.46 -4.01 40.19
C ASN A 270 -6.09 -4.64 40.46
N LEU A 271 -5.03 -4.18 39.80
CA LEU A 271 -3.66 -4.62 40.05
C LEU A 271 -3.11 -4.13 41.40
N GLY A 272 -3.62 -3.02 41.93
CA GLY A 272 -3.34 -2.55 43.28
C GLY A 272 -4.00 -3.45 44.32
N GLU A 273 -5.31 -3.69 44.20
CA GLU A 273 -6.08 -4.58 45.07
C GLU A 273 -5.51 -6.01 45.08
N LEU A 274 -5.11 -6.54 43.91
CA LEU A 274 -4.52 -7.87 43.82
C LEU A 274 -3.14 -7.96 44.50
N LYS A 275 -2.36 -6.86 44.52
CA LYS A 275 -1.09 -6.80 45.26
C LYS A 275 -1.33 -6.73 46.75
N GLU A 276 -2.26 -5.88 47.22
CA GLU A 276 -2.58 -5.76 48.65
C GLU A 276 -3.10 -7.10 49.20
N THR A 277 -4.02 -7.75 48.49
CA THR A 277 -4.53 -9.09 48.88
C THR A 277 -3.43 -10.16 48.86
N LEU A 278 -2.50 -10.12 47.90
CA LEU A 278 -1.33 -11.01 47.87
C LEU A 278 -0.38 -10.75 49.05
N GLU A 279 -0.13 -9.49 49.40
CA GLU A 279 0.70 -9.12 50.56
C GLU A 279 0.07 -9.58 51.88
N LEU A 280 -1.25 -9.37 52.05
CA LEU A 280 -2.01 -9.89 53.19
C LEU A 280 -1.92 -11.41 53.29
N LYS A 281 -2.13 -12.14 52.18
CA LYS A 281 -2.00 -13.61 52.15
C LYS A 281 -0.57 -14.08 52.41
N THR A 282 0.43 -13.32 51.98
CA THR A 282 1.84 -13.59 52.29
C THR A 282 2.14 -13.39 53.78
N GLN A 283 1.54 -12.38 54.42
CA GLN A 283 1.66 -12.17 55.87
C GLN A 283 0.94 -13.28 56.66
N GLU A 284 -0.28 -13.67 56.28
CA GLU A 284 -0.99 -14.81 56.87
C GLU A 284 -0.17 -16.11 56.76
N ALA A 285 0.42 -16.39 55.59
CA ALA A 285 1.24 -17.57 55.37
C ALA A 285 2.51 -17.58 56.25
N ARG A 286 3.17 -16.42 56.44
CA ARG A 286 4.29 -16.28 57.39
C ARG A 286 3.85 -16.54 58.83
N GLY A 287 2.73 -15.98 59.28
CA GLY A 287 2.20 -16.21 60.62
C GLY A 287 1.89 -17.69 60.88
N LEU A 288 1.30 -18.39 59.91
CA LEU A 288 1.08 -19.84 59.99
C LEU A 288 2.38 -20.64 60.00
N GLN A 289 3.40 -20.20 59.25
CA GLN A 289 4.72 -20.81 59.26
C GLN A 289 5.41 -20.64 60.62
N GLU A 290 5.37 -19.45 61.21
CA GLU A 290 5.92 -19.17 62.55
C GLU A 290 5.23 -20.02 63.63
N GLN A 291 3.90 -20.19 63.56
CA GLN A 291 3.15 -21.08 64.45
C GLN A 291 3.57 -22.54 64.30
N ARG A 292 3.71 -23.04 63.06
CA ARG A 292 4.20 -24.40 62.79
C ARG A 292 5.59 -24.60 63.40
N ASP A 293 6.48 -23.63 63.25
CA ASP A 293 7.86 -23.72 63.71
C ASP A 293 7.96 -23.67 65.25
N GLN A 294 7.05 -22.93 65.92
CA GLN A 294 6.87 -23.00 67.38
C GLN A 294 6.40 -24.38 67.85
N TYR A 295 5.37 -24.97 67.22
CA TYR A 295 4.90 -26.32 67.55
C TYR A 295 5.97 -27.38 67.31
N TYR A 296 6.76 -27.25 66.24
CA TYR A 296 7.90 -28.13 65.97
C TYR A 296 8.95 -28.04 67.07
N GLY A 297 9.28 -26.82 67.54
CA GLY A 297 10.18 -26.61 68.68
C GLY A 297 9.69 -27.26 69.97
N HIS A 298 8.39 -27.15 70.29
CA HIS A 298 7.80 -27.83 71.44
C HIS A 298 7.82 -29.36 71.31
N LEU A 299 7.53 -29.89 70.13
CA LEU A 299 7.60 -31.34 69.87
C LEU A 299 9.05 -31.85 70.02
N GLN A 300 10.03 -31.11 69.52
CA GLN A 300 11.45 -31.43 69.67
C GLN A 300 11.90 -31.44 71.14
N GLN A 301 11.48 -30.44 71.93
CA GLN A 301 11.72 -30.40 73.38
C GLN A 301 11.14 -31.63 74.09
N TYR A 302 9.91 -32.02 73.75
CA TYR A 302 9.26 -33.22 74.28
C TYR A 302 10.01 -34.50 73.88
N THR A 303 10.44 -34.63 72.62
CA THR A 303 11.23 -35.77 72.15
C THR A 303 12.55 -35.90 72.92
N VAL A 304 13.26 -34.80 73.16
CA VAL A 304 14.52 -34.82 73.94
C VAL A 304 14.27 -35.22 75.40
N ALA A 305 13.22 -34.68 76.04
CA ALA A 305 12.85 -35.05 77.41
C ALA A 305 12.49 -36.54 77.54
N TYR A 306 11.80 -37.11 76.54
CA TYR A 306 11.50 -38.55 76.51
C TYR A 306 12.73 -39.43 76.32
N GLN A 307 13.69 -38.99 75.49
CA GLN A 307 14.97 -39.68 75.33
C GLN A 307 15.80 -39.66 76.63
N GLN A 308 15.82 -38.53 77.34
CA GLN A 308 16.46 -38.41 78.66
C GLN A 308 15.82 -39.37 79.68
N LEU A 309 14.49 -39.35 79.80
CA LEU A 309 13.76 -40.25 80.71
C LEU A 309 13.94 -41.74 80.37
N ALA A 310 14.10 -42.08 79.08
CA ALA A 310 14.41 -43.44 78.66
C ALA A 310 15.82 -43.85 79.12
N ALA A 311 16.83 -43.00 78.92
CA ALA A 311 18.20 -43.25 79.38
C ALA A 311 18.30 -43.36 80.91
N GLU A 312 17.59 -42.52 81.66
CA GLU A 312 17.51 -42.62 83.13
C GLU A 312 16.89 -43.95 83.59
N LYS A 313 15.84 -44.43 82.91
CA LYS A 313 15.23 -45.74 83.19
C LYS A 313 16.17 -46.90 82.90
N GLU A 314 16.91 -46.85 81.79
CA GLU A 314 17.92 -47.86 81.47
C GLU A 314 19.03 -47.89 82.53
N GLU A 315 19.49 -46.73 82.99
CA GLU A 315 20.52 -46.65 84.03
C GLU A 315 20.02 -47.15 85.39
N LEU A 316 18.79 -46.80 85.78
CA LEU A 316 18.15 -47.35 86.98
C LEU A 316 17.98 -48.86 86.90
N HIS A 317 17.68 -49.41 85.72
CA HIS A 317 17.57 -50.86 85.52
C HIS A 317 18.92 -51.57 85.66
N LYS A 318 20.03 -50.98 85.16
CA LYS A 318 21.39 -51.49 85.40
C LYS A 318 21.75 -51.48 86.89
N GLN A 319 21.42 -50.40 87.60
CA GLN A 319 21.66 -50.28 89.05
C GLN A 319 20.87 -51.34 89.83
N TYR A 320 19.60 -51.56 89.50
CA TYR A 320 18.77 -52.60 90.10
C TYR A 320 19.36 -53.99 89.85
N LEU A 321 19.77 -54.31 88.61
CA LEU A 321 20.39 -55.59 88.28
C LEU A 321 21.69 -55.82 89.07
N LEU A 322 22.54 -54.78 89.21
CA LEU A 322 23.75 -54.85 90.02
C LEU A 322 23.42 -55.07 91.51
N GLN A 323 22.40 -54.40 92.04
CA GLN A 323 21.94 -54.59 93.41
C GLN A 323 21.43 -56.04 93.63
N THR A 324 20.66 -56.59 92.70
CA THR A 324 20.22 -58.01 92.74
C THR A 324 21.43 -58.95 92.78
N GLN A 325 22.40 -58.77 91.90
CA GLN A 325 23.62 -59.60 91.88
C GLN A 325 24.44 -59.52 93.18
N LEU A 326 24.49 -58.35 93.83
CA LEU A 326 25.15 -58.19 95.12
C LEU A 326 24.37 -58.86 96.25
N MET A 327 23.03 -58.76 96.24
CA MET A 327 22.16 -59.45 97.19
C MET A 327 22.26 -60.97 97.06
N ASP A 328 22.27 -61.50 95.83
CA ASP A 328 22.44 -62.93 95.57
C ASP A 328 23.79 -63.43 96.12
N ARG A 329 24.89 -62.68 95.93
CA ARG A 329 26.20 -63.01 96.52
C ARG A 329 26.15 -63.03 98.05
N LEU A 330 25.56 -62.02 98.68
CA LEU A 330 25.42 -61.97 100.14
C LEU A 330 24.59 -63.15 100.68
N GLN A 331 23.54 -63.57 99.97
CA GLN A 331 22.77 -64.76 100.33
C GLN A 331 23.59 -66.05 100.17
N HIS A 332 24.41 -66.17 99.12
CA HIS A 332 25.32 -67.31 98.96
C HIS A 332 26.38 -67.34 100.07
N GLU A 333 26.96 -66.20 100.43
CA GLU A 333 27.91 -66.07 101.55
C GLU A 333 27.25 -66.41 102.91
N GLU A 334 26.01 -65.97 103.15
CA GLU A 334 25.26 -66.30 104.37
C GLU A 334 24.92 -67.80 104.46
N VAL A 335 24.47 -68.41 103.36
CA VAL A 335 24.19 -69.85 103.29
C VAL A 335 25.48 -70.66 103.45
N GLN A 336 26.58 -70.26 102.81
CA GLN A 336 27.88 -70.89 102.99
C GLN A 336 28.35 -70.80 104.44
N GLY A 337 28.19 -69.64 105.10
CA GLY A 337 28.48 -69.45 106.51
C GLY A 337 27.63 -70.33 107.43
N LYS A 338 26.33 -70.48 107.14
CA LYS A 338 25.45 -71.41 107.87
C LYS A 338 25.91 -72.87 107.73
N VAL A 339 26.24 -73.29 106.52
CA VAL A 339 26.72 -74.66 106.24
C VAL A 339 28.05 -74.96 106.93
N THR A 340 29.01 -74.01 106.98
CA THR A 340 30.27 -74.23 107.72
C THR A 340 30.04 -74.31 109.24
N VAL A 341 29.12 -73.51 109.79
CA VAL A 341 28.74 -73.61 111.21
C VAL A 341 28.03 -74.94 111.52
N GLU A 342 27.12 -75.41 110.66
CA GLU A 342 26.49 -76.73 110.80
C GLU A 342 27.49 -77.88 110.69
N MET A 343 28.48 -77.77 109.80
CA MET A 343 29.57 -78.73 109.67
C MET A 343 30.39 -78.81 110.96
N HIS A 344 30.84 -77.66 111.49
CA HIS A 344 31.56 -77.61 112.76
C HIS A 344 30.71 -78.08 113.96
N LEU A 345 29.40 -77.87 113.93
CA LEU A 345 28.50 -78.39 114.97
C LEU A 345 28.34 -79.91 114.86
N LYS A 346 28.33 -80.50 113.65
CA LYS A 346 28.40 -81.95 113.45
C LYS A 346 29.74 -82.54 113.87
N GLU A 347 30.86 -81.88 113.56
CA GLU A 347 32.20 -82.26 114.04
C GLU A 347 32.26 -82.22 115.57
N LEU A 348 31.66 -81.20 116.21
CA LEU A 348 31.55 -81.09 117.66
C LEU A 348 30.65 -82.19 118.25
N GLN A 349 29.53 -82.50 117.61
CA GLN A 349 28.63 -83.58 118.00
C GLN A 349 29.34 -84.95 117.91
N GLN A 350 30.04 -85.22 116.81
CA GLN A 350 30.78 -86.47 116.58
C GLN A 350 31.98 -86.60 117.52
N THR A 351 32.72 -85.52 117.77
CA THR A 351 33.81 -85.52 118.77
C THR A 351 33.27 -85.70 120.18
N LYS A 352 32.09 -85.14 120.51
CA LYS A 352 31.40 -85.39 121.79
C LYS A 352 30.91 -86.84 121.91
N GLU A 353 30.32 -87.42 120.87
CA GLU A 353 29.87 -88.82 120.86
C GLU A 353 31.07 -89.79 120.98
N ASN A 354 32.17 -89.49 120.31
CA ASN A 354 33.45 -90.21 120.49
C ASN A 354 33.99 -90.04 121.92
N LEU A 355 33.89 -88.85 122.51
CA LEU A 355 34.31 -88.61 123.90
C LEU A 355 33.41 -89.35 124.91
N GLU A 356 32.10 -89.45 124.64
CA GLU A 356 31.15 -90.24 125.45
C GLU A 356 31.38 -91.75 125.27
N ALA A 357 31.77 -92.21 124.08
CA ALA A 357 32.21 -93.59 123.86
C ALA A 357 33.49 -93.88 124.66
N VAL A 358 34.52 -93.04 124.54
CA VAL A 358 35.76 -93.13 125.33
C VAL A 358 35.51 -92.97 126.85
N ALA A 359 34.45 -92.24 127.26
CA ALA A 359 34.04 -92.14 128.66
C ALA A 359 33.27 -93.38 129.18
N LYS A 360 32.52 -94.07 128.30
CA LYS A 360 31.92 -95.39 128.60
C LYS A 360 33.00 -96.46 128.65
N GLU A 361 33.91 -96.49 127.68
CA GLU A 361 35.12 -97.31 127.71
C GLU A 361 35.93 -97.01 128.97
N ASN A 362 36.11 -95.75 129.39
CA ASN A 362 36.76 -95.43 130.68
C ASN A 362 35.99 -95.95 131.91
N LYS A 363 34.66 -96.09 131.85
CA LYS A 363 33.87 -96.68 132.94
C LYS A 363 33.91 -98.20 132.96
N GLU A 364 33.89 -98.84 131.79
CA GLU A 364 34.09 -100.29 131.67
C GLU A 364 35.54 -100.67 132.00
N LEU A 365 36.51 -99.85 131.59
CA LEU A 365 37.89 -99.92 132.01
C LEU A 365 38.05 -99.58 133.51
N GLN A 366 37.31 -98.64 134.11
CA GLN A 366 37.34 -98.48 135.58
C GLN A 366 36.79 -99.71 136.33
N ALA A 367 35.78 -100.38 135.77
CA ALA A 367 35.26 -101.64 136.30
C ALA A 367 36.26 -102.81 136.12
N GLN A 368 37.04 -102.82 135.04
CA GLN A 368 38.04 -103.86 134.74
C GLN A 368 39.43 -103.58 135.37
N ILE A 369 39.82 -102.32 135.57
CA ILE A 369 41.08 -101.88 136.20
C ILE A 369 41.02 -102.01 137.73
N SER A 370 39.83 -102.11 138.32
CA SER A 370 39.66 -102.54 139.72
C SER A 370 40.03 -104.02 139.94
N GLN A 371 40.26 -104.79 138.86
CA GLN A 371 40.55 -106.22 138.93
C GLN A 371 41.61 -106.62 137.88
N LEU A 372 42.89 -106.50 138.29
CA LEU A 372 44.13 -106.79 137.53
C LEU A 372 44.75 -105.61 136.75
N ALA A 373 45.14 -104.58 137.52
CA ALA A 373 46.32 -103.77 137.18
C ALA A 373 47.50 -104.15 138.09
N ALA A 374 48.17 -105.26 137.74
CA ALA A 374 49.53 -105.55 138.18
C ALA A 374 50.36 -105.93 136.93
N ASP A 375 51.39 -105.12 136.69
CA ASP A 375 52.56 -105.32 135.80
C ASP A 375 52.48 -105.19 134.25
N LEU A 376 53.46 -104.40 133.78
CA LEU A 376 54.23 -104.46 132.51
C LEU A 376 53.68 -103.83 131.20
N ASP A 377 54.03 -102.54 131.03
CA ASP A 377 54.95 -101.97 130.01
C ASP A 377 55.19 -102.70 128.65
N GLY A 378 55.19 -101.97 127.52
CA GLY A 378 55.80 -102.46 126.26
C GLY A 378 55.18 -102.11 124.88
N ARG A 379 55.33 -100.87 124.40
CA ARG A 379 55.78 -100.47 123.02
C ARG A 379 55.26 -101.17 121.71
N VAL A 380 54.79 -100.32 120.75
CA VAL A 380 55.34 -100.12 119.36
C VAL A 380 54.76 -100.84 118.08
N LEU A 381 54.58 -100.05 116.97
CA LEU A 381 54.37 -100.37 115.51
C LEU A 381 52.96 -100.83 114.99
N HIS A 382 52.52 -100.68 113.71
CA HIS A 382 52.76 -99.76 112.56
C HIS A 382 51.93 -100.19 111.31
N ARG A 383 51.62 -99.26 110.37
CA ARG A 383 51.40 -99.54 108.90
C ARG A 383 50.12 -100.37 108.53
N LEU A 384 49.58 -100.54 107.30
CA LEU A 384 49.85 -100.30 105.84
C LEU A 384 48.44 -100.11 105.14
N GLU A 385 48.21 -99.26 104.13
CA GLU A 385 48.39 -99.42 102.64
C GLU A 385 47.11 -99.81 101.86
N GLY A 386 47.08 -99.46 100.56
CA GLY A 386 46.07 -99.86 99.57
C GLY A 386 45.16 -98.72 99.07
N ASP A 387 44.86 -98.49 97.79
CA ASP A 387 45.43 -98.70 96.43
C ASP A 387 44.24 -98.45 95.44
N GLY A 388 44.51 -98.12 94.17
CA GLY A 388 43.48 -97.95 93.11
C GLY A 388 43.19 -96.51 92.63
N VAL A 389 42.69 -96.27 91.40
CA VAL A 389 43.37 -96.40 90.08
C VAL A 389 42.53 -95.74 88.96
N GLU A 390 43.17 -94.83 88.18
CA GLU A 390 42.82 -94.38 86.79
C GLU A 390 41.44 -93.68 86.52
N SER A 391 41.20 -92.92 85.44
CA SER A 391 41.80 -92.86 84.07
C SER A 391 41.89 -91.43 83.45
N GLU A 392 42.44 -91.31 82.23
CA GLU A 392 42.98 -90.08 81.59
C GLU A 392 42.21 -89.51 80.35
N ALA A 393 42.47 -88.23 80.02
CA ALA A 393 42.68 -87.55 78.70
C ALA A 393 41.72 -87.80 77.47
N MET A 394 41.80 -87.17 76.27
CA MET A 394 42.70 -86.14 75.66
C MET A 394 42.01 -85.35 74.51
N THR A 395 42.76 -84.52 73.75
CA THR A 395 42.32 -83.57 72.68
C THR A 395 42.88 -83.86 71.26
N GLU A 396 42.19 -83.30 70.24
CA GLU A 396 42.73 -82.67 68.98
C GLU A 396 43.11 -83.42 67.66
N GLU A 397 43.00 -82.60 66.57
CA GLU A 397 43.61 -82.58 65.21
C GLU A 397 43.12 -83.34 63.91
N ILE A 398 42.75 -82.51 62.90
CA ILE A 398 43.13 -82.39 61.46
C ILE A 398 43.29 -83.63 60.53
N GLN A 399 42.75 -83.54 59.29
CA GLN A 399 43.30 -84.23 58.09
C GLN A 399 43.04 -83.53 56.73
N LYS A 400 43.89 -83.80 55.72
CA LYS A 400 43.91 -83.16 54.37
C LYS A 400 44.56 -84.09 53.31
N SER A 401 44.01 -84.19 52.09
CA SER A 401 44.51 -85.00 50.94
C SER A 401 43.69 -84.67 49.66
N SER A 402 44.04 -84.95 48.39
CA SER A 402 45.29 -85.28 47.64
C SER A 402 45.01 -85.04 46.11
N PHE A 403 46.02 -85.02 45.22
CA PHE A 403 45.93 -84.63 43.79
C PHE A 403 46.80 -85.54 42.87
N VAL A 404 46.38 -85.83 41.63
CA VAL A 404 47.21 -86.42 40.53
C VAL A 404 46.68 -86.02 39.14
N ILE A 405 47.57 -85.71 38.17
CA ILE A 405 47.30 -85.62 36.71
C ILE A 405 48.44 -86.34 35.92
N PRO A 406 48.20 -86.93 34.73
CA PRO A 406 49.19 -87.77 34.00
C PRO A 406 50.30 -87.05 33.19
N GLU A 407 51.15 -87.88 32.58
CA GLU A 407 52.51 -87.58 32.11
C GLU A 407 52.61 -87.12 30.64
N LYS A 408 53.18 -85.92 30.41
CA LYS A 408 54.45 -85.70 29.67
C LYS A 408 54.72 -84.20 29.52
N PHE A 409 55.81 -83.74 30.13
CA PHE A 409 56.36 -82.40 30.00
C PHE A 409 57.88 -82.52 29.91
N GLU A 410 58.52 -81.69 29.09
CA GLU A 410 59.97 -81.78 28.87
C GLU A 410 60.76 -81.02 29.95
N SER A 411 60.07 -80.20 30.75
CA SER A 411 60.54 -79.58 31.99
C SER A 411 59.52 -79.72 33.15
N HIS A 412 60.01 -79.85 34.38
CA HIS A 412 59.19 -79.79 35.61
C HIS A 412 58.49 -78.41 35.73
N GLU A 413 59.10 -77.36 35.24
CA GLU A 413 58.57 -76.00 35.32
C GLU A 413 57.39 -75.81 34.36
N GLU A 414 57.46 -76.42 33.17
CA GLU A 414 56.34 -76.53 32.22
C GLU A 414 55.20 -77.38 32.76
N MET A 415 55.50 -78.50 33.43
CA MET A 415 54.50 -79.32 34.12
C MET A 415 53.75 -78.51 35.16
N VAL A 416 54.46 -77.80 36.05
CA VAL A 416 53.83 -76.97 37.08
C VAL A 416 53.04 -75.82 36.45
N ALA A 417 53.59 -75.12 35.46
CA ALA A 417 52.88 -74.04 34.76
C ALA A 417 51.59 -74.53 34.07
N PHE A 418 51.65 -75.68 33.38
CA PHE A 418 50.48 -76.29 32.75
C PHE A 418 49.45 -76.75 33.79
N LEU A 419 49.87 -77.45 34.84
CA LEU A 419 48.96 -77.92 35.90
C LEU A 419 48.31 -76.75 36.65
N THR A 420 49.06 -75.68 36.96
CA THR A 420 48.51 -74.47 37.57
C THR A 420 47.54 -73.74 36.63
N SER A 421 47.87 -73.65 35.33
CA SER A 421 46.97 -73.07 34.32
C SER A 421 45.68 -73.90 34.14
N ALA A 422 45.81 -75.22 34.04
CA ALA A 422 44.68 -76.15 33.93
C ALA A 422 43.81 -76.16 35.19
N MET A 423 44.41 -76.13 36.39
CA MET A 423 43.64 -75.96 37.64
C MET A 423 42.90 -74.62 37.64
N SER A 424 43.58 -73.50 37.34
CA SER A 424 42.95 -72.17 37.29
C SER A 424 41.78 -72.11 36.31
N GLN A 425 41.94 -72.71 35.12
CA GLN A 425 40.90 -72.81 34.11
C GLN A 425 39.71 -73.68 34.58
N VAL A 426 39.96 -74.86 35.15
CA VAL A 426 38.91 -75.74 35.70
C VAL A 426 38.22 -75.12 36.91
N GLU A 427 38.94 -74.39 37.76
CA GLU A 427 38.35 -73.66 38.89
C GLU A 427 37.47 -72.51 38.44
N LYS A 428 37.88 -71.79 37.38
CA LYS A 428 37.09 -70.75 36.73
C LYS A 428 35.83 -71.33 36.07
N GLU A 429 35.96 -72.38 35.26
CA GLU A 429 34.82 -73.07 34.64
C GLU A 429 33.86 -73.64 35.69
N ARG A 430 34.37 -74.18 36.80
CA ARG A 430 33.56 -74.62 37.95
C ARG A 430 32.79 -73.46 38.60
N GLU A 431 33.38 -72.28 38.68
CA GLU A 431 32.75 -71.10 39.26
C GLU A 431 31.73 -70.46 38.31
N ASP A 432 32.04 -70.35 37.03
CA ASP A 432 31.10 -69.93 35.98
C ASP A 432 29.88 -70.87 35.94
N MET A 433 30.09 -72.20 36.02
CA MET A 433 29.00 -73.18 36.12
C MET A 433 28.21 -73.08 37.43
N ARG A 434 28.86 -72.72 38.56
CA ARG A 434 28.15 -72.42 39.82
C ARG A 434 27.25 -71.19 39.67
N GLN A 435 27.74 -70.13 39.05
CA GLN A 435 26.99 -68.89 38.83
C GLN A 435 25.81 -69.12 37.88
N GLN A 436 26.02 -69.86 36.78
CA GLN A 436 24.93 -70.27 35.88
C GLN A 436 23.88 -71.12 36.61
N LEU A 437 24.30 -72.10 37.42
CA LEU A 437 23.37 -72.91 38.22
C LEU A 437 22.62 -72.07 39.27
N ALA A 438 23.27 -71.06 39.87
CA ALA A 438 22.63 -70.13 40.81
C ALA A 438 21.59 -69.25 40.10
N ALA A 439 21.93 -68.68 38.94
CA ALA A 439 21.02 -67.90 38.12
C ALA A 439 19.82 -68.74 37.62
N GLN A 440 20.06 -69.97 37.16
CA GLN A 440 19.01 -70.90 36.76
C GLN A 440 18.11 -71.27 37.95
N LYS A 441 18.69 -71.53 39.14
CA LYS A 441 17.90 -71.76 40.37
C LYS A 441 17.08 -70.53 40.77
N GLN A 442 17.59 -69.32 40.56
CA GLN A 442 16.84 -68.08 40.80
C GLN A 442 15.68 -67.92 39.80
N GLN A 443 15.91 -68.18 38.51
CA GLN A 443 14.85 -68.19 37.48
C GLN A 443 13.80 -69.26 37.73
N CYS A 444 14.19 -70.48 38.12
CA CYS A 444 13.25 -71.52 38.52
C CYS A 444 12.47 -71.13 39.77
N ARG A 445 13.09 -70.45 40.75
CA ARG A 445 12.38 -69.92 41.93
C ARG A 445 11.37 -68.83 41.55
N SER A 446 11.72 -67.87 40.68
CA SER A 446 10.78 -66.83 40.24
C SER A 446 9.64 -67.40 39.41
N LEU A 447 9.92 -68.37 38.52
CA LEU A 447 8.88 -69.07 37.76
C LEU A 447 7.99 -69.92 38.68
N LEU A 448 8.53 -70.60 39.69
CA LEU A 448 7.74 -71.32 40.68
C LEU A 448 6.89 -70.37 41.54
N GLN A 449 7.39 -69.17 41.89
CA GLN A 449 6.62 -68.14 42.57
C GLN A 449 5.48 -67.60 41.68
N GLN A 450 5.74 -67.34 40.39
CA GLN A 450 4.70 -66.95 39.43
C GLN A 450 3.66 -68.06 39.22
N ILE A 451 4.07 -69.32 39.07
CA ILE A 451 3.16 -70.47 38.95
C ILE A 451 2.36 -70.68 40.24
N ALA A 452 2.97 -70.45 41.42
CA ALA A 452 2.27 -70.51 42.69
C ALA A 452 1.22 -69.39 42.82
N ALA A 453 1.57 -68.15 42.46
CA ALA A 453 0.64 -67.02 42.42
C ALA A 453 -0.53 -67.27 41.46
N LEU A 454 -0.24 -67.66 40.20
CA LEU A 454 -1.25 -68.00 39.20
C LEU A 454 -2.12 -69.20 39.61
N ARG A 455 -1.58 -70.19 40.35
CA ARG A 455 -2.39 -71.27 40.95
C ARG A 455 -3.25 -70.79 42.10
N GLN A 456 -2.78 -69.83 42.90
CA GLN A 456 -3.51 -69.28 44.02
C GLN A 456 -4.68 -68.41 43.52
N GLU A 457 -4.46 -67.63 42.45
CA GLU A 457 -5.49 -66.91 41.69
C GLU A 457 -6.48 -67.87 41.01
N GLN A 458 -6.02 -68.94 40.34
CA GLN A 458 -6.91 -69.96 39.77
C GLN A 458 -7.74 -70.65 40.85
N GLN A 459 -7.16 -70.99 42.01
CA GLN A 459 -7.91 -71.59 43.10
C GLN A 459 -8.95 -70.62 43.67
N HIS A 460 -8.61 -69.34 43.88
CA HIS A 460 -9.59 -68.33 44.27
C HIS A 460 -10.74 -68.21 43.27
N ASN A 461 -10.45 -68.12 41.97
CA ASN A 461 -11.46 -68.02 40.92
C ASN A 461 -12.34 -69.29 40.81
N VAL A 462 -11.80 -70.48 41.08
CA VAL A 462 -12.59 -71.73 41.04
C VAL A 462 -13.48 -71.90 42.28
N THR A 463 -13.07 -71.47 43.49
CA THR A 463 -13.99 -71.51 44.66
C THR A 463 -15.10 -70.45 44.62
N LEU A 464 -14.97 -69.40 43.82
CA LEU A 464 -16.00 -68.36 43.68
C LEU A 464 -16.95 -68.58 42.49
N ALA A 465 -16.61 -69.43 41.52
CA ALA A 465 -17.46 -69.75 40.36
C ALA A 465 -18.62 -70.72 40.67
N GLY A 466 -19.11 -70.71 41.91
CA GLY A 466 -20.21 -71.54 42.42
C GLY A 466 -21.59 -70.90 42.33
N GLY A 467 -21.95 -70.25 41.21
CA GLY A 467 -23.34 -69.81 40.99
C GLY A 467 -23.56 -68.60 40.08
N SER A 468 -24.28 -68.85 38.99
CA SER A 468 -25.14 -67.91 38.25
C SER A 468 -24.57 -66.58 37.71
N THR A 469 -24.41 -66.55 36.38
CA THR A 469 -24.86 -65.46 35.49
C THR A 469 -24.54 -64.00 35.88
N MET A 470 -23.40 -63.50 35.41
CA MET A 470 -23.31 -62.20 34.71
C MET A 470 -21.94 -62.09 34.02
N ASP A 471 -21.94 -61.61 32.78
CA ASP A 471 -20.75 -61.34 31.97
C ASP A 471 -19.93 -60.21 32.62
N THR A 472 -18.95 -60.58 33.45
CA THR A 472 -18.25 -59.64 34.34
C THR A 472 -16.75 -59.75 34.10
N VAL A 473 -16.20 -58.73 33.42
CA VAL A 473 -14.77 -58.63 33.11
C VAL A 473 -13.95 -58.53 34.42
N PRO A 474 -12.84 -59.28 34.58
CA PRO A 474 -11.98 -59.19 35.75
C PRO A 474 -11.50 -57.75 36.03
N VAL A 475 -11.43 -57.39 37.31
CA VAL A 475 -11.16 -56.01 37.75
C VAL A 475 -9.83 -55.48 37.22
N GLU A 476 -8.77 -56.30 37.20
CA GLU A 476 -7.46 -55.89 36.65
C GLU A 476 -7.53 -55.55 35.15
N VAL A 477 -8.34 -56.28 34.38
CA VAL A 477 -8.54 -56.04 32.93
C VAL A 477 -9.36 -54.78 32.72
N HIS A 478 -10.37 -54.53 33.56
CA HIS A 478 -11.13 -53.29 33.56
C HIS A 478 -10.24 -52.08 33.92
N GLU A 479 -9.36 -52.21 34.91
CA GLU A 479 -8.43 -51.16 35.33
C GLU A 479 -7.37 -50.87 34.27
N ALA A 480 -6.76 -51.90 33.68
CA ALA A 480 -5.82 -51.74 32.57
C ALA A 480 -6.47 -51.08 31.33
N LEU A 481 -7.72 -51.47 31.01
CA LEU A 481 -8.50 -50.85 29.94
C LEU A 481 -8.83 -49.39 30.26
N LYS A 482 -9.19 -49.08 31.52
CA LYS A 482 -9.44 -47.73 32.00
C LYS A 482 -8.19 -46.84 31.86
N THR A 483 -7.01 -47.30 32.31
CA THR A 483 -5.75 -46.55 32.12
C THR A 483 -5.38 -46.37 30.66
N ALA A 484 -5.67 -47.36 29.79
CA ALA A 484 -5.49 -47.21 28.34
C ALA A 484 -6.44 -46.16 27.75
N MET A 485 -7.70 -46.14 28.20
CA MET A 485 -8.72 -45.18 27.77
C MET A 485 -8.41 -43.76 28.27
N GLU A 486 -7.91 -43.59 29.50
CA GLU A 486 -7.42 -42.32 30.04
C GLU A 486 -6.23 -41.77 29.23
N LYS A 487 -5.26 -42.62 28.87
CA LYS A 487 -4.14 -42.23 27.99
C LYS A 487 -4.59 -41.85 26.58
N LEU A 488 -5.58 -42.57 26.03
CA LEU A 488 -6.18 -42.23 24.73
C LEU A 488 -6.95 -40.91 24.81
N GLN A 489 -7.70 -40.68 25.88
CA GLN A 489 -8.43 -39.45 26.14
C GLN A 489 -7.48 -38.25 26.27
N SER A 490 -6.38 -38.38 27.03
CA SER A 490 -5.34 -37.34 27.11
C SER A 490 -4.80 -37.00 25.71
N ARG A 491 -4.31 -38.01 24.97
CA ARG A 491 -3.81 -37.80 23.60
C ARG A 491 -4.84 -37.16 22.68
N PHE A 492 -6.12 -37.53 22.80
CA PHE A 492 -7.18 -36.92 22.01
C PHE A 492 -7.41 -35.45 22.40
N THR A 493 -7.44 -35.12 23.69
CA THR A 493 -7.56 -33.72 24.13
C THR A 493 -6.35 -32.87 23.74
N ASP A 494 -5.15 -33.45 23.77
CA ASP A 494 -3.92 -32.76 23.39
C ASP A 494 -3.88 -32.51 21.87
N LEU A 495 -4.19 -33.52 21.06
CA LEU A 495 -4.30 -33.38 19.60
C LEU A 495 -5.44 -32.44 19.17
N MET A 496 -6.55 -32.41 19.91
CA MET A 496 -7.63 -31.45 19.67
C MET A 496 -7.23 -30.02 20.02
N ARG A 497 -6.38 -29.82 21.04
CA ARG A 497 -5.79 -28.52 21.39
C ARG A 497 -4.79 -28.07 20.32
N GLU A 498 -3.84 -28.94 19.95
CA GLU A 498 -2.91 -28.69 18.83
C GLU A 498 -3.65 -28.34 17.53
N LYS A 499 -4.77 -29.02 17.23
CA LYS A 499 -5.62 -28.72 16.07
C LYS A 499 -6.32 -27.37 16.18
N ALA A 500 -6.70 -26.93 17.38
CA ALA A 500 -7.26 -25.60 17.60
C ALA A 500 -6.19 -24.52 17.39
N ASP A 501 -5.02 -24.67 18.02
CA ASP A 501 -3.87 -23.76 17.89
C ASP A 501 -3.40 -23.65 16.42
N LEU A 502 -3.39 -24.77 15.68
CA LEU A 502 -3.08 -24.78 14.25
C LEU A 502 -4.16 -24.11 13.39
N LYS A 503 -5.43 -24.17 13.80
CA LYS A 503 -6.53 -23.48 13.11
C LYS A 503 -6.47 -21.98 13.33
N GLU A 504 -6.19 -21.54 14.56
CA GLU A 504 -5.96 -20.12 14.89
C GLU A 504 -4.77 -19.55 14.09
N ARG A 505 -3.64 -20.27 14.05
CA ARG A 505 -2.48 -19.88 13.21
C ARG A 505 -2.79 -19.85 11.72
N LEU A 506 -3.69 -20.71 11.24
CA LEU A 506 -4.11 -20.72 9.84
C LEU A 506 -4.98 -19.49 9.53
N GLU A 507 -5.91 -19.14 10.43
CA GLU A 507 -6.74 -17.92 10.33
C GLU A 507 -5.88 -16.64 10.41
N GLU A 508 -4.88 -16.59 11.28
CA GLU A 508 -3.88 -15.50 11.29
C GLU A 508 -3.12 -15.39 9.95
N LEU A 509 -2.75 -16.53 9.35
CA LEU A 509 -2.02 -16.55 8.09
C LEU A 509 -2.90 -16.13 6.91
N GLU A 510 -4.16 -16.56 6.89
CA GLU A 510 -5.17 -16.12 5.92
C GLU A 510 -5.41 -14.61 6.01
N HIS A 511 -5.53 -14.05 7.23
CA HIS A 511 -5.64 -12.61 7.43
C HIS A 511 -4.42 -11.86 6.86
N ARG A 512 -3.19 -12.36 7.11
CA ARG A 512 -1.97 -11.78 6.53
C ARG A 512 -1.93 -11.89 5.01
N CYS A 513 -2.39 -13.00 4.42
CA CYS A 513 -2.50 -13.15 2.97
C CYS A 513 -3.50 -12.16 2.36
N ILE A 514 -4.64 -11.93 3.01
CA ILE A 514 -5.63 -10.93 2.57
C ILE A 514 -5.03 -9.52 2.64
N GLN A 515 -4.33 -9.17 3.73
CA GLN A 515 -3.65 -7.88 3.86
C GLN A 515 -2.58 -7.69 2.77
N LEU A 516 -1.70 -8.67 2.57
CA LEU A 516 -0.66 -8.63 1.54
C LEU A 516 -1.25 -8.56 0.12
N SER A 517 -2.42 -9.17 -0.12
CA SER A 517 -3.15 -9.00 -1.38
C SER A 517 -3.59 -7.55 -1.57
N GLY A 518 -4.23 -6.93 -0.58
CA GLY A 518 -4.65 -5.53 -0.65
C GLY A 518 -3.49 -4.54 -0.79
N GLU A 519 -2.36 -4.80 -0.12
CA GLU A 519 -1.11 -4.05 -0.31
C GLU A 519 -0.55 -4.24 -1.73
N THR A 520 -0.62 -5.45 -2.29
CA THR A 520 -0.20 -5.74 -3.67
C THR A 520 -1.10 -5.06 -4.70
N ASP A 521 -2.42 -5.05 -4.48
CA ASP A 521 -3.39 -4.35 -5.33
C ASP A 521 -3.13 -2.84 -5.33
N THR A 522 -2.88 -2.26 -4.15
CA THR A 522 -2.50 -0.85 -3.98
C THR A 522 -1.19 -0.52 -4.73
N ILE A 523 -0.17 -1.39 -4.64
CA ILE A 523 1.07 -1.26 -5.43
C ILE A 523 0.78 -1.35 -6.94
N GLY A 524 -0.16 -2.20 -7.35
CA GLY A 524 -0.66 -2.29 -8.73
C GLY A 524 -1.26 -0.96 -9.23
N GLU A 525 -2.08 -0.30 -8.41
CA GLU A 525 -2.63 1.03 -8.71
C GLU A 525 -1.52 2.08 -8.88
N TYR A 526 -0.53 2.12 -7.99
CA TYR A 526 0.64 3.00 -8.12
C TYR A 526 1.43 2.74 -9.42
N ILE A 527 1.60 1.48 -9.81
CA ILE A 527 2.25 1.12 -11.08
C ILE A 527 1.43 1.64 -12.27
N ALA A 528 0.10 1.50 -12.25
CA ALA A 528 -0.77 2.00 -13.31
C ALA A 528 -0.73 3.55 -13.41
N LEU A 529 -0.77 4.24 -12.27
CA LEU A 529 -0.64 5.71 -12.20
C LEU A 529 0.72 6.18 -12.74
N TYR A 530 1.82 5.52 -12.35
CA TYR A 530 3.16 5.82 -12.85
C TYR A 530 3.28 5.57 -14.37
N GLN A 531 2.70 4.48 -14.89
CA GLN A 531 2.67 4.22 -16.32
C GLN A 531 1.89 5.29 -17.09
N SER A 532 0.74 5.73 -16.56
CA SER A 532 -0.06 6.83 -17.12
C SER A 532 0.71 8.15 -17.13
N GLN A 533 1.30 8.54 -15.99
CA GLN A 533 2.12 9.75 -15.87
C GLN A 533 3.31 9.73 -16.85
N ARG A 534 3.99 8.58 -16.99
CA ARG A 534 5.08 8.39 -17.96
C ARG A 534 4.62 8.48 -19.41
N ALA A 535 3.42 8.01 -19.73
CA ALA A 535 2.82 8.16 -21.07
C ALA A 535 2.54 9.64 -21.39
N ILE A 536 1.96 10.40 -20.44
CA ILE A 536 1.69 11.84 -20.60
C ILE A 536 2.99 12.63 -20.76
N LEU A 537 4.03 12.32 -19.96
CA LEU A 537 5.36 12.92 -20.10
C LEU A 537 5.99 12.64 -21.47
N LYS A 538 5.89 11.39 -21.96
CA LYS A 538 6.37 11.00 -23.28
C LYS A 538 5.63 11.72 -24.40
N GLN A 539 4.30 11.84 -24.30
CA GLN A 539 3.49 12.59 -25.26
C GLN A 539 3.89 14.06 -25.30
N ARG A 540 3.97 14.75 -24.15
CA ARG A 540 4.42 16.16 -24.09
C ARG A 540 5.84 16.36 -24.64
N HIS A 541 6.74 15.39 -24.44
CA HIS A 541 8.07 15.46 -25.03
C HIS A 541 8.00 15.33 -26.55
N GLN A 542 7.18 14.42 -27.07
CA GLN A 542 6.99 14.23 -28.51
C GLN A 542 6.31 15.43 -29.18
N GLU A 543 5.32 16.06 -28.54
CA GLU A 543 4.71 17.32 -28.98
C GLU A 543 5.75 18.46 -29.05
N LYS A 544 6.68 18.53 -28.09
CA LYS A 544 7.80 19.48 -28.11
C LYS A 544 8.79 19.19 -29.23
N GLU A 545 9.17 17.93 -29.44
CA GLU A 545 10.07 17.54 -30.54
C GLU A 545 9.44 17.84 -31.91
N GLU A 546 8.14 17.60 -32.08
CA GLU A 546 7.41 17.99 -33.29
C GLU A 546 7.39 19.52 -33.49
N TYR A 547 7.16 20.30 -32.43
CA TYR A 547 7.20 21.75 -32.50
C TYR A 547 8.61 22.28 -32.85
N ILE A 548 9.66 21.72 -32.23
CA ILE A 548 11.06 22.04 -32.56
C ILE A 548 11.37 21.67 -34.01
N SER A 549 10.88 20.51 -34.49
CA SER A 549 11.06 20.06 -35.87
C SER A 549 10.39 21.00 -36.89
N ARG A 550 9.15 21.44 -36.62
CA ARG A 550 8.45 22.45 -37.44
C ARG A 550 9.19 23.78 -37.44
N LEU A 551 9.61 24.28 -36.28
CA LEU A 551 10.37 25.53 -36.18
C LEU A 551 11.73 25.45 -36.90
N ALA A 552 12.39 24.29 -36.89
CA ALA A 552 13.61 24.05 -37.65
C ALA A 552 13.36 24.04 -39.17
N GLN A 553 12.24 23.47 -39.61
CA GLN A 553 11.79 23.50 -41.01
C GLN A 553 11.48 24.94 -41.47
N ASP A 554 10.70 25.70 -40.70
CA ASP A 554 10.37 27.10 -40.97
C ASP A 554 11.64 27.97 -41.07
N LYS A 555 12.63 27.71 -40.19
CA LYS A 555 13.93 28.40 -40.22
C LYS A 555 14.70 28.11 -41.51
N GLU A 556 14.74 26.86 -41.97
CA GLU A 556 15.44 26.51 -43.21
C GLU A 556 14.69 27.03 -44.44
N GLU A 557 13.35 27.03 -44.45
CA GLU A 557 12.55 27.66 -45.50
C GLU A 557 12.77 29.17 -45.58
N MET A 558 12.81 29.86 -44.43
CA MET A 558 13.14 31.29 -44.35
C MET A 558 14.56 31.57 -44.89
N LYS A 559 15.53 30.72 -44.54
CA LYS A 559 16.91 30.80 -45.03
C LYS A 559 17.00 30.60 -46.56
N MET A 560 16.19 29.70 -47.13
CA MET A 560 16.09 29.54 -48.59
C MET A 560 15.50 30.79 -49.25
N LYS A 561 14.40 31.35 -48.72
CA LYS A 561 13.80 32.61 -49.23
C LYS A 561 14.76 33.80 -49.14
N LEU A 562 15.59 33.86 -48.09
CA LEU A 562 16.64 34.88 -47.96
C LEU A 562 17.74 34.72 -49.04
N LEU A 563 18.10 33.49 -49.43
CA LEU A 563 19.04 33.24 -50.53
C LEU A 563 18.43 33.61 -51.89
N GLU A 564 17.15 33.29 -52.12
CA GLU A 564 16.42 33.70 -53.33
C GLU A 564 16.33 35.23 -53.45
N LEU A 565 16.03 35.93 -52.35
CA LEU A 565 16.03 37.39 -52.29
C LEU A 565 17.43 37.97 -52.52
N GLN A 566 18.48 37.35 -51.98
CA GLN A 566 19.86 37.73 -52.21
C GLN A 566 20.25 37.63 -53.69
N ASP A 567 19.89 36.53 -54.36
CA ASP A 567 20.11 36.36 -55.80
C ASP A 567 19.31 37.38 -56.65
N LEU A 568 18.06 37.65 -56.28
CA LEU A 568 17.23 38.65 -56.96
C LEU A 568 17.84 40.06 -56.85
N VAL A 569 18.31 40.45 -55.66
CA VAL A 569 19.03 41.74 -55.46
C VAL A 569 20.30 41.78 -56.31
N MET A 570 21.08 40.70 -56.35
CA MET A 570 22.29 40.63 -57.18
C MET A 570 22.00 40.69 -58.70
N ARG A 571 20.86 40.14 -59.16
CA ARG A 571 20.39 40.28 -60.55
C ARG A 571 19.95 41.71 -60.86
N LEU A 572 19.10 42.31 -60.04
CA LEU A 572 18.63 43.70 -60.23
C LEU A 572 19.79 44.71 -60.21
N VAL A 573 20.77 44.53 -59.32
CA VAL A 573 22.00 45.35 -59.29
C VAL A 573 22.79 45.19 -60.59
N ARG A 574 22.90 43.98 -61.14
CA ARG A 574 23.58 43.72 -62.42
C ARG A 574 22.84 44.40 -63.58
N GLU A 575 21.54 44.17 -63.72
CA GLU A 575 20.68 44.75 -64.76
C GLU A 575 20.73 46.29 -64.73
N ARG A 576 20.65 46.89 -63.53
CA ARG A 576 20.81 48.34 -63.36
C ARG A 576 22.22 48.81 -63.75
N ASN A 577 23.27 48.10 -63.35
CA ASN A 577 24.65 48.46 -63.71
C ASN A 577 24.89 48.35 -65.23
N GLU A 578 24.28 47.37 -65.90
CA GLU A 578 24.26 47.26 -67.36
C GLU A 578 23.48 48.42 -68.01
N TRP A 579 22.31 48.79 -67.47
CA TRP A 579 21.51 49.91 -67.96
C TRP A 579 22.25 51.24 -67.79
N TYR A 580 22.89 51.45 -66.63
CA TYR A 580 23.73 52.61 -66.36
C TYR A 580 24.94 52.67 -67.30
N SER A 581 25.57 51.52 -67.58
CA SER A 581 26.68 51.43 -68.56
C SER A 581 26.21 51.76 -69.98
N LYS A 582 25.04 51.28 -70.39
CA LYS A 582 24.41 51.62 -71.68
C LYS A 582 24.05 53.10 -71.78
N TYR A 583 23.48 53.67 -70.72
CA TYR A 583 23.15 55.10 -70.63
C TYR A 583 24.41 55.98 -70.69
N VAL A 584 25.46 55.66 -69.92
CA VAL A 584 26.73 56.38 -69.94
C VAL A 584 27.41 56.27 -71.31
N ALA A 585 27.37 55.09 -71.96
CA ALA A 585 27.90 54.92 -73.32
C ALA A 585 27.13 55.76 -74.35
N ALA A 586 25.80 55.84 -74.25
CA ALA A 586 24.97 56.69 -75.11
C ALA A 586 25.21 58.20 -74.86
N ALA A 587 25.42 58.61 -73.59
CA ALA A 587 25.72 59.98 -73.24
C ALA A 587 27.15 60.42 -73.65
N GLN A 588 28.10 59.49 -73.76
CA GLN A 588 29.49 59.75 -74.15
C GLN A 588 29.72 59.71 -75.67
N ASN A 589 28.80 59.14 -76.46
CA ASN A 589 28.88 59.12 -77.94
C ASN A 589 27.57 59.62 -78.60
N PRO A 590 27.39 60.94 -78.78
CA PRO A 590 26.18 61.49 -79.41
C PRO A 590 26.08 61.27 -80.94
N GLU A 591 27.13 60.76 -81.59
CA GLU A 591 27.38 60.98 -83.03
C GLU A 591 27.34 59.72 -83.91
N LEU A 592 26.87 58.57 -83.39
CA LEU A 592 26.84 57.28 -84.11
C LEU A 592 25.47 56.57 -84.15
N LEU A 593 24.37 57.31 -84.14
CA LEU A 593 23.05 56.83 -84.60
C LEU A 593 22.41 57.78 -85.63
N ALA A 594 23.24 58.51 -86.38
CA ALA A 594 22.83 59.36 -87.49
C ALA A 594 23.42 58.87 -88.83
N SER A 595 23.17 57.60 -89.19
CA SER A 595 23.08 57.10 -90.58
C SER A 595 23.03 55.56 -90.63
N GLU A 596 21.82 54.99 -90.71
CA GLU A 596 21.37 54.25 -91.90
C GLU A 596 19.85 54.01 -91.81
N ASN A 597 19.18 53.88 -92.97
CA ASN A 597 17.76 54.24 -93.14
C ASN A 597 16.73 53.09 -92.99
N ASP A 598 15.48 53.54 -92.84
CA ASP A 598 14.21 52.87 -93.18
C ASP A 598 13.81 51.57 -92.43
N SER A 599 12.86 51.70 -91.49
CA SER A 599 11.45 51.49 -91.85
C SER A 599 10.45 51.73 -90.68
N VAL A 600 9.33 52.39 -91.03
CA VAL A 600 7.99 52.29 -90.40
C VAL A 600 7.80 52.82 -88.95
N LEU A 601 7.04 53.92 -88.88
CA LEU A 601 6.27 54.45 -87.74
C LEU A 601 5.29 53.41 -87.14
N PRO A 602 4.87 53.48 -85.85
CA PRO A 602 4.34 54.72 -85.26
C PRO A 602 4.72 55.05 -83.82
N ALA A 603 4.49 56.31 -83.48
CA ALA A 603 4.47 56.79 -82.10
C ALA A 603 3.20 56.29 -81.38
N GLU A 604 3.36 55.65 -80.22
CA GLU A 604 2.25 55.50 -79.27
C GLU A 604 2.64 55.85 -77.83
N ARG A 605 1.97 56.92 -77.37
CA ARG A 605 1.40 57.15 -76.04
C ARG A 605 2.30 57.05 -74.81
N ARG A 606 2.32 58.16 -74.08
CA ARG A 606 2.37 58.17 -72.60
C ARG A 606 1.51 57.04 -72.04
N ILE A 607 2.07 56.28 -71.10
CA ILE A 607 1.27 55.54 -70.13
C ILE A 607 1.53 56.19 -68.78
N GLU A 608 0.57 57.02 -68.36
CA GLU A 608 0.44 57.43 -66.98
C GLU A 608 -0.05 56.20 -66.19
N LEU A 609 0.71 55.76 -65.19
CA LEU A 609 0.24 54.75 -64.23
C LEU A 609 -0.23 55.49 -62.97
N ASN A 610 -1.50 55.84 -62.97
CA ASN A 610 -2.23 56.11 -61.74
C ASN A 610 -2.27 54.83 -60.92
N ALA A 611 -1.90 54.93 -59.64
CA ALA A 611 -2.18 53.93 -58.62
C ALA A 611 -3.22 54.51 -57.66
N THR A 612 -4.47 54.58 -58.12
CA THR A 612 -5.63 54.61 -57.23
C THR A 612 -6.06 53.16 -56.96
N ASP A 613 -6.80 52.99 -55.86
CA ASP A 613 -7.48 51.75 -55.43
C ASP A 613 -6.57 50.74 -54.72
N GLY A 614 -6.58 50.87 -53.39
CA GLY A 614 -5.80 50.11 -52.42
C GLY A 614 -6.14 50.60 -51.01
N GLU A 615 -7.42 50.46 -50.64
CA GLU A 615 -7.98 51.00 -49.40
C GLU A 615 -7.29 50.47 -48.13
N GLY A 616 -7.27 51.31 -47.10
CA GLY A 616 -7.27 50.85 -45.72
C GLY A 616 -5.91 50.51 -45.10
N LEU A 617 -5.17 51.53 -44.67
CA LEU A 617 -4.54 51.52 -43.34
C LEU A 617 -4.57 52.94 -42.77
N ARG A 618 -5.18 53.10 -41.58
CA ARG A 618 -5.43 54.40 -40.95
C ARG A 618 -4.14 55.15 -40.61
N GLU A 619 -4.14 56.45 -40.86
CA GLU A 619 -3.32 57.38 -40.10
C GLU A 619 -3.63 57.22 -38.60
N VAL A 620 -2.59 57.02 -37.78
CA VAL A 620 -2.66 57.25 -36.33
C VAL A 620 -1.65 58.32 -36.01
N ASN A 621 -2.14 59.55 -35.90
CA ASN A 621 -1.37 60.65 -35.30
C ASN A 621 -1.02 60.29 -33.85
N LEU A 622 0.27 60.33 -33.53
CA LEU A 622 0.76 60.53 -32.18
C LEU A 622 1.76 61.69 -32.22
N ALA A 623 1.22 62.88 -32.02
CA ALA A 623 2.00 64.07 -31.65
C ALA A 623 2.03 64.19 -30.12
N ASP A 624 3.08 64.85 -29.60
CA ASP A 624 3.43 65.05 -28.20
C ASP A 624 3.78 63.75 -27.43
N GLU A 625 4.94 63.61 -26.80
CA GLU A 625 5.55 64.59 -25.88
C GLU A 625 6.90 65.19 -26.31
N ALA A 626 7.35 66.19 -25.54
CA ALA A 626 8.42 67.12 -25.88
C ALA A 626 9.66 66.97 -24.97
N GLU A 627 10.56 67.97 -25.08
CA GLU A 627 11.78 68.17 -24.28
C GLU A 627 13.00 67.29 -24.65
N GLN A 628 14.25 67.76 -24.55
CA GLN A 628 14.89 69.03 -24.93
C GLN A 628 16.42 68.84 -24.83
N GLU A 629 17.21 69.88 -25.12
CA GLU A 629 18.69 69.92 -24.97
C GLU A 629 19.51 69.06 -25.97
N ALA A 630 20.65 69.51 -26.51
CA ALA A 630 21.26 70.84 -26.49
C ALA A 630 22.00 71.11 -27.82
N ALA A 631 22.05 72.37 -28.22
CA ALA A 631 22.87 72.82 -29.33
C ALA A 631 24.26 73.26 -28.84
N VAL A 632 25.34 72.72 -29.43
CA VAL A 632 26.62 73.44 -29.54
C VAL A 632 27.26 73.17 -30.91
N LEU A 633 27.34 74.27 -31.67
CA LEU A 633 28.32 74.63 -32.71
C LEU A 633 29.52 73.69 -32.95
N HIS A 634 29.90 73.50 -34.22
CA HIS A 634 31.18 74.05 -34.71
C HIS A 634 31.15 74.30 -36.24
N GLN A 635 32.04 75.19 -36.69
CA GLN A 635 32.02 75.85 -38.01
C GLN A 635 32.96 75.19 -39.03
N SER A 636 32.92 75.72 -40.26
CA SER A 636 33.82 75.50 -41.42
C SER A 636 33.70 74.12 -42.10
N GLY A 637 33.52 73.99 -43.42
CA GLY A 637 33.37 74.97 -44.49
C GLY A 637 34.42 74.78 -45.58
N PHE A 638 34.01 74.59 -46.84
CA PHE A 638 34.79 74.90 -48.04
C PHE A 638 33.88 74.87 -49.28
N SER A 639 34.21 75.71 -50.27
CA SER A 639 33.59 75.73 -51.61
C SER A 639 34.53 75.01 -52.62
N PRO A 640 34.38 75.12 -53.96
CA PRO A 640 33.73 74.08 -54.74
C PRO A 640 34.58 73.54 -55.91
N ILE A 641 34.06 72.52 -56.63
CA ILE A 641 34.49 72.05 -57.97
C ILE A 641 35.94 71.53 -58.07
N ASP A 642 36.11 70.23 -58.38
CA ASP A 642 36.72 69.89 -59.69
C ASP A 642 36.43 68.46 -60.16
N SER A 643 36.61 68.28 -61.47
CA SER A 643 36.21 67.12 -62.26
C SER A 643 37.27 66.01 -62.24
N LYS A 644 36.88 64.76 -62.00
CA LYS A 644 37.65 63.58 -62.44
C LYS A 644 36.80 62.33 -62.57
N ALA A 645 37.05 61.57 -63.63
CA ALA A 645 36.25 60.42 -64.03
C ALA A 645 36.23 59.31 -62.96
N ALA A 646 35.04 58.86 -62.58
CA ALA A 646 34.85 57.63 -61.82
C ALA A 646 34.75 56.44 -62.80
N GLN A 647 35.78 55.59 -62.82
CA GLN A 647 35.72 54.28 -63.46
C GLN A 647 34.92 53.27 -62.59
N PRO A 648 34.44 52.15 -63.17
CA PRO A 648 33.37 51.36 -62.59
C PRO A 648 33.89 50.34 -61.56
N SER A 649 33.93 50.70 -60.26
CA SER A 649 34.41 49.76 -59.23
C SER A 649 33.87 49.97 -57.81
N GLN A 650 32.71 50.61 -57.61
CA GLN A 650 32.06 50.62 -56.30
C GLN A 650 30.65 50.03 -56.40
N GLU A 651 30.49 48.84 -55.82
CA GLU A 651 29.17 48.28 -55.52
C GLU A 651 28.37 49.32 -54.74
N ASP A 652 27.18 49.62 -55.23
CA ASP A 652 26.28 50.64 -54.69
C ASP A 652 26.12 50.49 -53.17
N PRO A 653 26.35 51.56 -52.37
CA PRO A 653 26.29 51.49 -50.92
C PRO A 653 24.93 50.97 -50.43
N THR A 654 23.85 51.26 -51.15
CA THR A 654 22.50 50.76 -50.83
C THR A 654 22.41 49.24 -50.98
N ALA A 655 22.89 48.70 -52.11
CA ALA A 655 22.96 47.27 -52.34
C ALA A 655 23.86 46.55 -51.32
N LYS A 656 24.99 47.16 -50.94
CA LYS A 656 25.85 46.67 -49.84
C LYS A 656 25.11 46.61 -48.51
N GLN A 657 24.39 47.68 -48.15
CA GLN A 657 23.59 47.75 -46.93
C GLN A 657 22.55 46.61 -46.88
N ILE A 658 21.84 46.39 -47.99
CA ILE A 658 20.83 45.32 -48.14
C ILE A 658 21.48 43.93 -48.02
N MET A 659 22.59 43.69 -48.74
CA MET A 659 23.32 42.42 -48.69
C MET A 659 23.88 42.11 -47.30
N GLN A 660 24.27 43.14 -46.54
CA GLN A 660 24.73 43.01 -45.16
C GLN A 660 23.55 42.73 -44.20
N LEU A 661 22.44 43.45 -44.30
CA LEU A 661 21.21 43.18 -43.54
C LEU A 661 20.69 41.75 -43.77
N LEU A 662 20.66 41.27 -45.02
CA LEU A 662 20.26 39.89 -45.32
C LEU A 662 21.18 38.86 -44.67
N ARG A 663 22.49 39.12 -44.59
CA ARG A 663 23.47 38.27 -43.91
C ARG A 663 23.28 38.26 -42.38
N GLU A 664 23.05 39.44 -41.79
CA GLU A 664 22.78 39.61 -40.35
C GLU A 664 21.48 38.90 -39.93
N ILE A 665 20.44 38.92 -40.77
CA ILE A 665 19.18 38.20 -40.56
C ILE A 665 19.37 36.68 -40.71
N GLN A 666 20.22 36.24 -41.63
CA GLN A 666 20.51 34.82 -41.86
C GLN A 666 21.34 34.20 -40.71
N ASN A 667 22.22 34.98 -40.07
CA ASN A 667 23.11 34.57 -38.97
C ASN A 667 22.94 35.42 -37.69
N PRO A 668 21.79 35.36 -36.99
CA PRO A 668 21.55 36.19 -35.79
C PRO A 668 22.51 35.92 -34.62
N GLN A 669 23.27 34.82 -34.65
CA GLN A 669 24.30 34.52 -33.64
C GLN A 669 25.52 35.45 -33.73
N GLU A 670 25.82 36.04 -34.89
CA GLU A 670 26.91 37.04 -35.01
C GLU A 670 26.59 38.32 -34.21
N ARG A 671 25.29 38.61 -34.01
CA ARG A 671 24.81 39.74 -33.19
C ARG A 671 24.94 39.51 -31.68
N LEU A 672 25.03 38.25 -31.23
CA LEU A 672 25.14 37.89 -29.82
C LEU A 672 26.58 37.89 -29.30
N SER A 673 27.58 37.80 -30.19
CA SER A 673 29.00 37.71 -29.83
C SER A 673 29.59 38.98 -29.20
N SER A 674 28.87 40.10 -29.19
CA SER A 674 29.35 41.39 -28.65
C SER A 674 28.60 41.88 -27.39
N LEU A 675 27.57 41.17 -26.92
CA LEU A 675 26.66 41.69 -25.88
C LEU A 675 26.28 40.69 -24.77
N LEU A 676 26.87 39.48 -24.73
CA LEU A 676 26.52 38.47 -23.72
C LEU A 676 27.71 37.74 -23.07
N GLU A 677 28.69 38.48 -22.55
CA GLU A 677 29.52 37.99 -21.43
C GLU A 677 28.72 38.02 -20.12
N ASN A 678 27.72 37.13 -19.99
CA ASN A 678 27.06 36.86 -18.72
C ASN A 678 27.44 35.44 -18.27
N PRO A 679 28.16 35.26 -17.14
CA PRO A 679 28.50 33.94 -16.65
C PRO A 679 27.23 33.26 -16.11
N CYS A 680 26.75 32.23 -16.79
CA CYS A 680 25.66 31.40 -16.28
C CYS A 680 26.14 30.63 -15.04
N ILE A 681 25.81 31.12 -13.84
CA ILE A 681 25.98 30.39 -12.59
C ILE A 681 24.93 29.27 -12.54
N PRO A 682 25.31 27.99 -12.45
CA PRO A 682 24.35 26.89 -12.40
C PRO A 682 23.70 26.80 -11.01
N PHE A 683 22.39 27.07 -10.95
CA PHE A 683 21.61 26.90 -9.73
C PHE A 683 21.29 25.40 -9.49
N PHE A 684 21.77 24.86 -8.37
CA PHE A 684 21.42 23.52 -7.92
C PHE A 684 20.34 23.59 -6.83
N TYR A 685 19.20 22.95 -7.07
CA TYR A 685 18.13 22.81 -6.09
C TYR A 685 18.36 21.57 -5.22
N ARG A 686 18.33 21.74 -3.90
CA ARG A 686 18.17 20.67 -2.91
C ARG A 686 17.12 21.12 -1.90
N ALA A 687 16.08 20.33 -1.69
CA ALA A 687 15.13 20.56 -0.61
C ALA A 687 15.80 20.29 0.75
N ASP A 688 15.55 21.17 1.72
CA ASP A 688 15.86 20.96 3.13
C ASP A 688 14.74 20.12 3.78
N GLU A 689 14.97 19.55 4.96
CA GLU A 689 14.02 18.63 5.65
C GLU A 689 12.70 19.29 6.11
N ASN A 690 12.51 20.58 5.79
CA ASN A 690 11.35 21.41 6.17
C ASN A 690 10.63 22.04 4.95
N ASP A 691 10.83 21.53 3.73
CA ASP A 691 10.25 22.03 2.46
C ASP A 691 10.57 23.50 2.08
N GLU A 692 11.51 24.15 2.77
CA GLU A 692 12.02 25.48 2.39
C GLU A 692 13.15 25.41 1.35
N VAL A 693 12.97 26.08 0.20
CA VAL A 693 13.98 26.14 -0.87
C VAL A 693 15.02 27.23 -0.58
N LYS A 694 16.14 26.86 0.03
CA LYS A 694 17.30 27.76 0.19
C LYS A 694 18.19 27.74 -1.06
N ILE A 695 18.23 28.87 -1.76
CA ILE A 695 19.15 29.09 -2.88
C ILE A 695 20.55 29.40 -2.31
N MET A 696 21.50 28.48 -2.47
CA MET A 696 22.91 28.78 -2.22
C MET A 696 23.59 29.20 -3.53
N VAL A 697 24.14 30.41 -3.52
CA VAL A 697 25.05 30.90 -4.58
C VAL A 697 26.49 30.60 -4.11
N VAL A 698 27.32 30.09 -5.01
CA VAL A 698 28.77 29.90 -4.84
C VAL A 698 29.49 30.74 -5.87
#